data_AF-A0A948BD32-F1
#
_entry.id   AF-A0A948BD32-F1
#
_cell.length_a   1.000
_cell.length_b   1.000
_cell.length_c   1.000
_cell.angle_alpha   90.00
_cell.angle_beta   90.00
_cell.angle_gamma   90.00
#
_symmetry.space_group_name_H-M   'P 1'
#
loop_
_entity.id
_entity.type
_entity.pdbx_description
1 polymer ?
#
loop_
_entity_poly.entity_id
_entity_poly.type
_entity_poly.pdbx_seq_one_letter_code
_entity_poly.pdbx_strand_id
1 'polypeptide(L)'
;MPHKNYHGAPFFAFSFFLFLTISIAQTSAAEKPTLIINTAGHNSRIHELIFTADGKQLISASEDKTVRLWDLATGETVQIFRAQIEPGPGGKITCAALSPDNRYLAIAGAGYQKKQKRFAPILIFEMESGNIIRTLAGHEDPSGSKTVSSTILDLAFSPDGKKIVSASKDGSAKVWDFTTGNHLATLKDHKDAIFTVAFSPDGKHIVTGSDDNNLCLWDSTNGRLIKTMSGHSEPVRTVAYTPDGKILSGSSDKTVQLWAADGTHLKKIANFNSRIRGISISPDGGTIVVGNAARKEPFNCVSIKLPEGEKLSTFKEHKSFAPATAISPDGLTAASGDNEGKVHLWDINTGNLIQTLEGNGRQVWSVGFAKDGRSIAWGHTRKEFNIFSYGPLQQAFQLSTSQNFFDPSLKPELLSSTKYAQGLKSSGPWQVRTERNKPDTALTILKYSTPLFTITRTETNGAVHKSVTLTPDGKTLISGGNGGKLESFETTTGKKLNKFIGHESDVWALAASPDGRLLVSGSSDQTVRLWEIASARLLLTIFCARDNEWIAWTPEGFFVNSENGSRYIGWHVNQGISKAAKYFPASRLYDQFYRPDIVQAILMGKDEAKILEASSRFNLDQTLESGSAPVVKFLEPVLNETSQRDIKAAIALIDQGGGVGKIIWKLNGVTIGVEKDGRGITALPRKTKTAQQIFSLTKLLTLSPGNNTIEVVAYNKTGSIASDPAKMSLLLKDMISEPPSLHILAIGINQYRDKSLWLKFAVPDAQSLVAKITETSHTIFKDISVTELYDAKATSQGVLEAINQIAQKAQSNDVFMLYLAGHGITLDGRYHFLPVDFRYHNEDSVRDKGINQDHLQTWMSQVSAQKSLILLDTCNSGSYVMAQAATRGIAEKTAIDKLTRATGRAIIAASSDSQVALEGYENHGVFTYALLEALSRADHQNGNRDGFTSTGEIASYINEQVPEITYNKWGYEQVPQVNLLGREFPIGMALRE
;
A
#
# COMPACT_ATOMS: atom_id res chain seq x y z
N MET A 1 -18.34 -69.08 28.65
CA MET A 1 -18.18 -70.47 28.18
C MET A 1 -18.45 -70.52 26.68
N PRO A 2 -17.70 -71.26 25.84
CA PRO A 2 -16.33 -71.73 26.04
C PRO A 2 -15.37 -71.37 24.88
N HIS A 3 -14.09 -71.44 25.24
CA HIS A 3 -12.92 -71.57 24.38
C HIS A 3 -13.01 -72.76 23.41
N LYS A 4 -12.27 -72.68 22.29
CA LYS A 4 -11.40 -73.79 21.85
C LYS A 4 -10.08 -73.25 21.28
N ASN A 5 -9.00 -73.61 21.98
CA ASN A 5 -7.60 -73.52 21.57
C ASN A 5 -7.30 -74.55 20.48
N TYR A 6 -6.27 -74.32 19.66
CA TYR A 6 -5.25 -75.35 19.39
C TYR A 6 -3.88 -74.72 19.07
N HIS A 7 -2.85 -75.32 19.65
CA HIS A 7 -1.44 -74.96 19.66
C HIS A 7 -0.71 -75.20 18.33
N GLY A 8 0.34 -74.42 18.09
CA GLY A 8 1.43 -74.74 17.17
C GLY A 8 2.61 -73.77 17.36
N ALA A 9 3.67 -74.24 18.04
CA ALA A 9 4.89 -73.51 18.40
C ALA A 9 5.89 -73.42 17.20
N PRO A 10 7.06 -72.74 17.31
CA PRO A 10 7.46 -71.70 16.35
C PRO A 10 8.63 -72.11 15.43
N PHE A 11 8.77 -71.41 14.31
CA PHE A 11 10.02 -71.29 13.56
C PHE A 11 10.37 -69.82 13.37
N PHE A 12 11.53 -69.43 13.89
CA PHE A 12 12.15 -68.12 13.69
C PHE A 12 12.69 -67.99 12.27
N ALA A 13 12.26 -66.96 11.53
CA ALA A 13 12.97 -66.43 10.38
C ALA A 13 12.96 -64.90 10.46
N PHE A 14 14.17 -64.32 10.48
CA PHE A 14 14.43 -62.89 10.47
C PHE A 14 13.89 -62.23 9.19
N SER A 15 13.04 -61.21 9.34
CA SER A 15 12.80 -60.19 8.30
C SER A 15 13.03 -58.80 8.89
N PHE A 16 14.02 -58.12 8.34
CA PHE A 16 14.36 -56.72 8.56
C PHE A 16 13.14 -55.83 8.24
N PHE A 17 12.58 -55.13 9.24
CA PHE A 17 11.63 -54.04 9.01
C PHE A 17 12.32 -52.69 9.24
N LEU A 18 12.53 -51.99 8.14
CA LEU A 18 12.94 -50.59 8.09
C LEU A 18 11.80 -49.74 8.70
N PHE A 19 11.99 -49.19 9.89
CA PHE A 19 11.07 -48.21 10.46
C PHE A 19 11.23 -46.88 9.73
N LEU A 20 10.38 -46.64 8.73
CA LEU A 20 10.19 -45.32 8.14
C LEU A 20 9.38 -44.48 9.14
N THR A 21 10.06 -43.63 9.91
CA THR A 21 9.39 -42.60 10.71
C THR A 21 8.81 -41.56 9.76
N ILE A 22 7.53 -41.71 9.42
CA ILE A 22 6.77 -40.66 8.75
C ILE A 22 6.61 -39.54 9.77
N SER A 23 7.50 -38.56 9.68
CA SER A 23 7.33 -37.27 10.34
C SER A 23 6.09 -36.62 9.73
N ILE A 24 4.97 -36.67 10.46
CA ILE A 24 3.77 -35.91 10.10
C ILE A 24 4.15 -34.44 10.27
N ALA A 25 4.58 -33.82 9.17
CA ALA A 25 4.69 -32.37 9.09
C ALA A 25 3.30 -31.81 9.42
N GLN A 26 3.15 -31.24 10.61
CA GLN A 26 2.05 -30.33 10.89
C GLN A 26 2.19 -29.17 9.91
N THR A 27 1.47 -29.24 8.79
CA THR A 27 1.18 -28.06 7.97
C THR A 27 0.40 -27.13 8.87
N SER A 28 1.07 -26.12 9.44
CA SER A 28 0.36 -24.97 9.99
C SER A 28 -0.52 -24.44 8.87
N ALA A 29 -1.82 -24.28 9.11
CA ALA A 29 -2.67 -23.54 8.18
C ALA A 29 -1.94 -22.25 7.82
N ALA A 30 -1.72 -22.02 6.52
CA ALA A 30 -0.97 -20.86 6.06
C ALA A 30 -1.62 -19.59 6.64
N GLU A 31 -0.80 -18.71 7.22
CA GLU A 31 -1.32 -17.43 7.72
C GLU A 31 -1.87 -16.62 6.54
N LYS A 32 -3.04 -16.02 6.74
CA LYS A 32 -3.71 -15.25 5.70
C LYS A 32 -2.81 -14.08 5.24
N PRO A 33 -2.65 -13.86 3.92
CA PRO A 33 -1.95 -12.70 3.40
C PRO A 33 -2.50 -11.40 3.98
N THR A 34 -1.61 -10.45 4.24
CA THR A 34 -1.99 -9.15 4.82
C THR A 34 -1.69 -8.05 3.82
N LEU A 35 -2.69 -7.19 3.54
CA LEU A 35 -2.49 -6.03 2.69
C LEU A 35 -1.81 -4.91 3.48
N ILE A 36 -0.64 -4.47 3.00
CA ILE A 36 0.20 -3.45 3.65
C ILE A 36 0.47 -2.28 2.72
N ILE A 37 0.73 -1.11 3.30
CA ILE A 37 1.18 0.07 2.54
C ILE A 37 2.67 -0.03 2.18
N ASN A 38 3.03 0.52 1.03
CA ASN A 38 4.40 0.69 0.58
C ASN A 38 4.59 2.09 0.01
N THR A 39 5.03 3.01 0.86
CA THR A 39 5.21 4.43 0.52
C THR A 39 6.58 4.74 -0.09
N ALA A 40 7.39 3.71 -0.36
CA ALA A 40 8.82 3.79 -0.64
C ALA A 40 9.69 4.33 0.52
N GLY A 41 9.12 4.66 1.68
CA GLY A 41 9.88 5.01 2.89
C GLY A 41 9.40 4.27 4.13
N HIS A 42 10.02 4.57 5.27
CA HIS A 42 9.60 3.97 6.53
C HIS A 42 8.33 4.62 7.07
N ASN A 43 7.49 3.81 7.72
CA ASN A 43 6.22 4.26 8.30
C ASN A 43 6.25 4.26 9.83
N SER A 44 7.38 3.92 10.42
CA SER A 44 7.57 3.88 11.86
C SER A 44 9.02 4.17 12.22
N ARG A 45 9.27 4.17 13.52
CA ARG A 45 10.56 4.49 14.10
C ARG A 45 11.71 3.68 13.51
N ILE A 46 12.76 4.40 13.14
CA ILE A 46 14.04 3.83 12.73
C ILE A 46 14.85 3.56 13.99
N HIS A 47 15.37 2.34 14.12
CA HIS A 47 16.24 1.94 15.23
C HIS A 47 17.70 1.84 14.82
N GLU A 48 17.96 1.43 13.57
CA GLU A 48 19.32 1.16 13.10
C GLU A 48 19.59 1.82 11.75
N LEU A 49 20.82 2.31 11.56
CA LEU A 49 21.33 2.86 10.31
C LEU A 49 22.74 2.33 10.05
N ILE A 50 23.00 1.85 8.83
CA ILE A 50 24.29 1.24 8.48
C ILE A 50 24.67 1.65 7.06
N PHE A 51 25.82 2.31 6.88
CA PHE A 51 26.38 2.54 5.55
C PHE A 51 26.99 1.25 5.01
N THR A 52 26.83 1.00 3.70
CA THR A 52 27.65 0.00 3.02
C THR A 52 29.12 0.46 3.01
N ALA A 53 30.05 -0.48 3.02
CA ALA A 53 31.49 -0.17 3.06
C ALA A 53 31.97 0.72 1.89
N ASP A 54 31.26 0.75 0.75
CA ASP A 54 31.57 1.64 -0.38
C ASP A 54 31.00 3.06 -0.22
N GLY A 55 30.20 3.31 0.83
CA GLY A 55 29.58 4.59 1.13
C GLY A 55 28.46 5.01 0.18
N LYS A 56 28.04 4.17 -0.78
CA LYS A 56 27.05 4.53 -1.80
C LYS A 56 25.61 4.25 -1.38
N GLN A 57 25.44 3.33 -0.44
CA GLN A 57 24.13 2.90 0.01
C GLN A 57 24.02 2.98 1.54
N LEU A 58 22.78 3.06 1.99
CA LEU A 58 22.44 3.10 3.40
C LEU A 58 21.37 2.06 3.69
N ILE A 59 21.53 1.33 4.78
CA ILE A 59 20.56 0.38 5.29
C ILE A 59 19.84 1.04 6.47
N SER A 60 18.52 0.94 6.52
CA SER A 60 17.73 1.38 7.67
C SER A 60 16.75 0.30 8.12
N ALA A 61 16.71 0.03 9.43
CA ALA A 61 15.81 -0.95 10.03
C ALA A 61 14.77 -0.27 10.92
N SER A 62 13.49 -0.68 10.80
CA SER A 62 12.37 0.04 11.41
C SER A 62 11.34 -0.86 12.10
N GLU A 63 10.61 -0.26 13.04
CA GLU A 63 9.42 -0.87 13.66
C GLU A 63 8.26 -1.10 12.69
N ASP A 64 8.34 -0.60 11.45
CA ASP A 64 7.40 -0.93 10.38
C ASP A 64 7.60 -2.33 9.80
N LYS A 65 8.48 -3.14 10.44
CA LYS A 65 8.74 -4.55 10.12
C LYS A 65 9.50 -4.76 8.81
N THR A 66 10.11 -3.70 8.29
CA THR A 66 10.92 -3.76 7.08
C THR A 66 12.33 -3.24 7.31
N VAL A 67 13.26 -3.71 6.49
CA VAL A 67 14.56 -3.06 6.30
C VAL A 67 14.63 -2.53 4.88
N ARG A 68 15.17 -1.33 4.72
CA ARG A 68 15.34 -0.67 3.42
C ARG A 68 16.81 -0.49 3.10
N LEU A 69 17.16 -0.73 1.85
CA LEU A 69 18.43 -0.36 1.25
C LEU A 69 18.19 0.84 0.34
N TRP A 70 18.84 1.95 0.65
CA TRP A 70 18.72 3.23 -0.05
C TRP A 70 19.91 3.45 -0.95
N ASP A 71 19.66 3.95 -2.15
CA ASP A 71 20.69 4.55 -2.99
C ASP A 71 20.85 6.02 -2.60
N LEU A 72 22.06 6.42 -2.20
CA LEU A 72 22.29 7.76 -1.68
C LEU A 72 22.39 8.83 -2.76
N ALA A 73 22.63 8.44 -4.02
CA ALA A 73 22.70 9.39 -5.13
C ALA A 73 21.29 9.83 -5.59
N THR A 74 20.35 8.89 -5.66
CA THR A 74 18.97 9.13 -6.09
C THR A 74 18.02 9.39 -4.92
N GLY A 75 18.35 8.89 -3.73
CA GLY A 75 17.47 8.89 -2.56
C GLY A 75 16.36 7.83 -2.60
N GLU A 76 16.37 6.95 -3.59
CA GLU A 76 15.34 5.93 -3.76
C GLU A 76 15.65 4.65 -2.98
N THR A 77 14.60 3.92 -2.58
CA THR A 77 14.78 2.57 -2.02
C THR A 77 15.09 1.58 -3.15
N VAL A 78 16.28 1.00 -3.11
CA VAL A 78 16.73 -0.06 -4.02
C VAL A 78 16.04 -1.39 -3.71
N GLN A 79 15.97 -1.74 -2.42
CA GLN A 79 15.45 -3.02 -1.98
C GLN A 79 14.77 -2.91 -0.61
N ILE A 80 13.73 -3.71 -0.42
CA ILE A 80 13.02 -3.81 0.86
C ILE A 80 13.05 -5.27 1.30
N PHE A 81 13.72 -5.55 2.41
CA PHE A 81 13.79 -6.87 3.02
C PHE A 81 12.55 -7.11 3.89
N ARG A 82 11.86 -8.22 3.65
CA ARG A 82 10.61 -8.57 4.32
C ARG A 82 10.74 -9.93 5.00
N ALA A 83 10.62 -9.92 6.32
CA ALA A 83 10.49 -11.12 7.14
C ALA A 83 9.00 -11.43 7.39
N GLN A 84 8.72 -12.55 8.07
CA GLN A 84 7.38 -12.85 8.55
C GLN A 84 6.86 -11.74 9.47
N ILE A 85 5.59 -11.39 9.33
CA ILE A 85 4.93 -10.41 10.20
C ILE A 85 3.69 -11.02 10.85
N GLU A 86 3.39 -10.63 12.09
CA GLU A 86 2.15 -10.98 12.78
C GLU A 86 1.37 -9.70 13.13
N PRO A 87 0.05 -9.76 13.36
CA PRO A 87 -0.69 -8.65 13.94
C PRO A 87 -0.06 -8.17 15.27
N GLY A 88 0.06 -6.85 15.44
CA GLY A 88 0.72 -6.28 16.62
C GLY A 88 2.26 -6.29 16.51
N PRO A 89 2.99 -6.59 17.61
CA PRO A 89 4.45 -6.38 17.68
C PRO A 89 5.29 -7.46 16.99
N GLY A 90 4.72 -8.62 16.65
CA GLY A 90 5.47 -9.69 15.98
C GLY A 90 5.99 -9.22 14.61
N GLY A 91 7.30 -9.41 14.39
CA GLY A 91 8.01 -8.96 13.19
C GLY A 91 8.56 -7.54 13.27
N LYS A 92 8.32 -6.77 14.35
CA LYS A 92 8.98 -5.45 14.50
C LYS A 92 10.48 -5.61 14.63
N ILE A 93 11.22 -4.82 13.86
CA ILE A 93 12.68 -4.84 13.83
C ILE A 93 13.20 -3.73 14.73
N THR A 94 14.11 -4.07 15.64
CA THR A 94 14.68 -3.12 16.60
C THR A 94 16.19 -3.01 16.49
N CYS A 95 16.84 -3.90 15.73
CA CYS A 95 18.28 -3.85 15.49
C CYS A 95 18.64 -4.58 14.20
N ALA A 96 19.75 -4.19 13.60
CA ALA A 96 20.34 -4.84 12.45
C ALA A 96 21.87 -4.76 12.53
N ALA A 97 22.57 -5.68 11.85
CA ALA A 97 24.02 -5.66 11.73
C ALA A 97 24.42 -6.15 10.34
N LEU A 98 25.34 -5.44 9.69
CA LEU A 98 25.89 -5.84 8.39
C LEU A 98 27.20 -6.62 8.61
N SER A 99 27.39 -7.70 7.86
CA SER A 99 28.65 -8.43 7.87
C SER A 99 29.79 -7.57 7.31
N PRO A 100 31.04 -7.75 7.76
CA PRO A 100 32.18 -6.94 7.30
C PRO A 100 32.43 -6.98 5.79
N ASP A 101 31.95 -8.01 5.10
CA ASP A 101 32.05 -8.18 3.63
C ASP A 101 30.83 -7.62 2.86
N ASN A 102 29.88 -6.96 3.54
CA ASN A 102 28.60 -6.45 3.02
C ASN A 102 27.67 -7.50 2.40
N ARG A 103 27.93 -8.79 2.57
CA ARG A 103 27.13 -9.84 1.92
C ARG A 103 25.90 -10.24 2.70
N TYR A 104 25.93 -10.09 4.02
CA TYR A 104 24.92 -10.62 4.91
C TYR A 104 24.42 -9.57 5.89
N LEU A 105 23.11 -9.51 6.05
CA LEU A 105 22.45 -8.62 6.99
C LEU A 105 21.73 -9.45 8.05
N ALA A 106 22.17 -9.33 9.30
CA ALA A 106 21.45 -9.87 10.44
C ALA A 106 20.41 -8.87 10.90
N ILE A 107 19.18 -9.31 11.12
CA ILE A 107 18.10 -8.49 11.69
C ILE A 107 17.45 -9.22 12.85
N ALA A 108 16.98 -8.47 13.84
CA ALA A 108 16.17 -9.01 14.92
C ALA A 108 15.25 -7.95 15.52
N GLY A 109 14.30 -8.42 16.35
CA GLY A 109 13.56 -7.49 17.19
C GLY A 109 12.52 -8.15 18.08
N ALA A 110 11.29 -7.64 18.02
CA ALA A 110 10.22 -8.11 18.89
C ALA A 110 9.81 -9.55 18.53
N GLY A 111 9.74 -10.41 19.55
CA GLY A 111 9.45 -11.82 19.39
C GLY A 111 8.03 -12.13 18.89
N TYR A 112 7.91 -13.27 18.24
CA TYR A 112 6.66 -13.88 17.76
C TYR A 112 5.96 -14.63 18.89
N GLN A 113 4.65 -14.81 18.81
CA GLN A 113 3.88 -15.49 19.84
C GLN A 113 3.42 -16.89 19.39
N LYS A 114 3.88 -17.94 20.08
CA LYS A 114 3.46 -19.33 19.80
C LYS A 114 3.06 -20.05 21.07
N LYS A 115 1.80 -20.52 21.15
CA LYS A 115 1.26 -21.30 22.29
C LYS A 115 1.63 -20.69 23.66
N GLN A 116 1.38 -19.39 23.82
CA GLN A 116 1.69 -18.56 25.01
C GLN A 116 3.19 -18.32 25.31
N LYS A 117 4.13 -18.87 24.55
CA LYS A 117 5.55 -18.53 24.63
C LYS A 117 5.93 -17.48 23.60
N ARG A 118 6.89 -16.61 23.95
CA ARG A 118 7.51 -15.65 23.03
C ARG A 118 8.93 -16.08 22.71
N PHE A 119 9.31 -15.93 21.45
CA PHE A 119 10.67 -16.14 20.99
C PHE A 119 11.04 -15.08 19.96
N ALA A 120 12.28 -14.58 19.99
CA ALA A 120 12.78 -13.66 18.96
C ALA A 120 13.91 -14.33 18.17
N PRO A 121 13.69 -14.62 16.88
CA PRO A 121 14.74 -15.12 16.02
C PRO A 121 15.61 -13.98 15.51
N ILE A 122 16.87 -14.29 15.23
CA ILE A 122 17.77 -13.48 14.40
C ILE A 122 17.67 -14.05 12.98
N LEU A 123 17.39 -13.18 12.01
CA LEU A 123 17.23 -13.56 10.61
C LEU A 123 18.42 -13.04 9.81
N ILE A 124 19.07 -13.92 9.06
CA ILE A 124 20.22 -13.57 8.23
C ILE A 124 19.77 -13.52 6.78
N PHE A 125 19.76 -12.31 6.23
CA PHE A 125 19.52 -12.05 4.83
C PHE A 125 20.82 -12.06 4.04
N GLU A 126 20.79 -12.62 2.84
CA GLU A 126 21.78 -12.32 1.82
C GLU A 126 21.40 -11.03 1.10
N MET A 127 22.30 -10.06 1.04
CA MET A 127 22.02 -8.71 0.56
C MET A 127 21.56 -8.69 -0.89
N GLU A 128 22.26 -9.42 -1.77
CA GLU A 128 22.00 -9.44 -3.22
C GLU A 128 20.63 -10.06 -3.56
N SER A 129 20.30 -11.21 -2.95
CA SER A 129 19.07 -11.94 -3.30
C SER A 129 17.87 -11.54 -2.45
N GLY A 130 18.09 -10.92 -1.28
CA GLY A 130 17.03 -10.60 -0.32
C GLY A 130 16.43 -11.82 0.37
N ASN A 131 17.06 -12.99 0.24
CA ASN A 131 16.58 -14.23 0.86
C ASN A 131 17.14 -14.40 2.27
N ILE A 132 16.32 -15.01 3.13
CA ILE A 132 16.79 -15.50 4.43
C ILE A 132 17.56 -16.80 4.18
N ILE A 133 18.85 -16.79 4.52
CA ILE A 133 19.72 -17.97 4.40
C ILE A 133 19.83 -18.74 5.73
N ARG A 134 19.56 -18.07 6.85
CA ARG A 134 19.67 -18.66 8.19
C ARG A 134 18.75 -17.97 9.19
N THR A 135 18.27 -18.76 10.15
CA THR A 135 17.51 -18.30 11.30
C THR A 135 18.19 -18.82 12.56
N LEU A 136 18.54 -17.92 13.48
CA LEU A 136 19.09 -18.26 14.80
C LEU A 136 18.00 -18.07 15.84
N ALA A 137 17.68 -19.10 16.61
CA ALA A 137 16.65 -19.05 17.64
C ALA A 137 17.23 -19.51 18.98
N GLY A 138 17.03 -18.72 20.03
CA GLY A 138 17.44 -19.09 21.39
C GLY A 138 17.13 -18.08 22.48
N HIS A 139 16.73 -16.85 22.13
CA HIS A 139 16.04 -15.95 23.08
C HIS A 139 14.57 -16.35 23.15
N GLU A 140 14.24 -17.21 24.12
CA GLU A 140 12.88 -17.67 24.42
C GLU A 140 12.53 -17.29 25.86
N ASP A 141 11.27 -16.91 26.12
CA ASP A 141 10.77 -16.82 27.49
C ASP A 141 10.51 -18.24 28.04
N PRO A 142 11.33 -18.74 28.98
CA PRO A 142 11.17 -20.09 29.51
C PRO A 142 9.94 -20.20 30.42
N SER A 143 9.44 -19.07 30.93
CA SER A 143 8.50 -19.01 32.05
C SER A 143 7.03 -18.86 31.62
N GLY A 144 6.77 -18.51 30.36
CA GLY A 144 5.42 -18.12 29.91
C GLY A 144 4.89 -16.89 30.67
N SER A 145 5.79 -16.15 31.33
CA SER A 145 5.43 -15.02 32.16
C SER A 145 5.04 -13.86 31.27
N LYS A 146 3.86 -13.28 31.52
CA LYS A 146 3.38 -12.09 30.80
C LYS A 146 4.30 -10.87 30.91
N THR A 147 5.33 -10.90 31.77
CA THR A 147 6.21 -9.77 32.07
C THR A 147 7.57 -9.76 31.36
N VAL A 148 8.14 -10.90 30.97
CA VAL A 148 9.49 -10.93 30.34
C VAL A 148 9.37 -11.02 28.81
N SER A 149 9.92 -10.03 28.11
CA SER A 149 9.88 -9.98 26.64
C SER A 149 11.19 -10.54 26.08
N SER A 150 11.11 -11.49 25.16
CA SER A 150 12.28 -12.05 24.45
C SER A 150 12.84 -11.11 23.37
N THR A 151 12.60 -9.80 23.45
CA THR A 151 12.96 -8.84 22.39
C THR A 151 14.47 -8.67 22.33
N ILE A 152 15.05 -8.87 21.14
CA ILE A 152 16.46 -8.58 20.89
C ILE A 152 16.58 -7.09 20.59
N LEU A 153 17.51 -6.40 21.25
CA LEU A 153 17.62 -4.94 21.24
C LEU A 153 18.86 -4.45 20.48
N ASP A 154 19.88 -5.29 20.31
CA ASP A 154 21.09 -4.95 19.57
C ASP A 154 21.79 -6.21 19.01
N LEU A 155 22.54 -6.04 17.93
CA LEU A 155 23.28 -7.08 17.20
C LEU A 155 24.64 -6.56 16.76
N ALA A 156 25.66 -7.42 16.77
CA ALA A 156 26.93 -7.13 16.13
C ALA A 156 27.55 -8.37 15.50
N PHE A 157 28.22 -8.19 14.35
CA PHE A 157 29.15 -9.16 13.80
C PHE A 157 30.52 -9.00 14.44
N SER A 158 31.25 -10.10 14.58
CA SER A 158 32.69 -10.02 14.87
C SER A 158 33.44 -9.43 13.67
N PRO A 159 34.59 -8.78 13.87
CA PRO A 159 35.39 -8.19 12.78
C PRO A 159 35.81 -9.20 11.70
N ASP A 160 35.95 -10.48 12.07
CA ASP A 160 36.25 -11.58 11.13
C ASP A 160 35.01 -12.17 10.43
N GLY A 161 33.81 -11.69 10.76
CA GLY A 161 32.54 -12.15 10.21
C GLY A 161 32.08 -13.54 10.67
N LYS A 162 32.81 -14.20 11.59
CA LYS A 162 32.54 -15.59 11.97
C LYS A 162 31.55 -15.75 13.12
N LYS A 163 31.32 -14.70 13.92
CA LYS A 163 30.42 -14.72 15.06
C LYS A 163 29.38 -13.61 14.97
N ILE A 164 28.23 -13.86 15.57
CA ILE A 164 27.21 -12.85 15.84
C ILE A 164 26.97 -12.82 17.34
N VAL A 165 26.84 -11.63 17.91
CA VAL A 165 26.37 -11.43 19.28
C VAL A 165 25.04 -10.69 19.27
N SER A 166 24.17 -11.04 20.22
CA SER A 166 22.83 -10.49 20.38
C SER A 166 22.61 -10.05 21.82
N ALA A 167 22.00 -8.88 22.03
CA ALA A 167 21.58 -8.36 23.33
C ALA A 167 20.06 -8.42 23.47
N SER A 168 19.54 -8.84 24.62
CA SER A 168 18.11 -9.09 24.80
C SER A 168 17.52 -8.44 26.05
N LYS A 169 16.23 -8.15 25.96
CA LYS A 169 15.37 -7.71 27.07
C LYS A 169 15.17 -8.79 28.15
N ASP A 170 15.57 -10.04 27.89
CA ASP A 170 15.61 -11.11 28.90
C ASP A 170 16.80 -11.01 29.88
N GLY A 171 17.64 -9.99 29.73
CA GLY A 171 18.82 -9.76 30.59
C GLY A 171 20.03 -10.61 30.23
N SER A 172 20.01 -11.31 29.10
CA SER A 172 21.14 -12.09 28.59
C SER A 172 21.58 -11.61 27.21
N ALA A 173 22.86 -11.83 26.91
CA ALA A 173 23.38 -11.74 25.55
C ALA A 173 23.83 -13.14 25.08
N LYS A 174 23.74 -13.41 23.78
CA LYS A 174 24.10 -14.71 23.21
C LYS A 174 25.06 -14.56 22.04
N VAL A 175 26.05 -15.44 21.99
CA VAL A 175 27.06 -15.53 20.93
C VAL A 175 26.78 -16.75 20.07
N TRP A 176 26.84 -16.57 18.76
CA TRP A 176 26.52 -17.55 17.75
C TRP A 176 27.69 -17.70 16.78
N ASP A 177 27.91 -18.91 16.30
CA ASP A 177 28.76 -19.16 15.13
C ASP A 177 27.93 -18.88 13.87
N PHE A 178 28.41 -17.96 13.02
CA PHE A 178 27.71 -17.56 11.80
C PHE A 178 27.63 -18.70 10.77
N THR A 179 28.73 -19.45 10.63
CA THR A 179 28.89 -20.47 9.59
C THR A 179 27.95 -21.66 9.82
N THR A 180 27.91 -22.15 11.06
CA THR A 180 27.14 -23.31 11.48
C THR A 180 25.75 -22.95 12.00
N GLY A 181 25.57 -21.74 12.53
CA GLY A 181 24.37 -21.30 13.24
C GLY A 181 24.30 -21.80 14.69
N ASN A 182 25.37 -22.41 15.20
CA ASN A 182 25.37 -22.98 16.54
C ASN A 182 25.47 -21.88 17.61
N HIS A 183 24.75 -22.07 18.71
CA HIS A 183 24.92 -21.27 19.91
C HIS A 183 26.27 -21.60 20.57
N LEU A 184 27.13 -20.60 20.75
CA LEU A 184 28.46 -20.76 21.33
C LEU A 184 28.48 -20.45 22.83
N ALA A 185 27.88 -19.33 23.26
CA ALA A 185 27.91 -18.89 24.64
C ALA A 185 26.70 -18.03 25.02
N THR A 186 26.28 -18.09 26.28
CA THR A 186 25.30 -17.15 26.88
C THR A 186 26.01 -16.30 27.93
N LEU A 187 25.99 -14.98 27.74
CA LEU A 187 26.54 -13.96 28.62
C LEU A 187 25.44 -13.52 29.59
N LYS A 188 25.55 -13.89 30.87
CA LYS A 188 24.50 -13.66 31.87
C LYS A 188 25.11 -13.23 33.21
N ASP A 189 24.99 -11.95 33.51
CA ASP A 189 25.36 -11.34 34.80
C ASP A 189 24.56 -10.05 35.06
N HIS A 190 24.13 -9.37 33.99
CA HIS A 190 23.21 -8.23 34.09
C HIS A 190 21.90 -8.57 34.83
N LYS A 191 21.40 -7.59 35.58
CA LYS A 191 20.20 -7.73 36.43
C LYS A 191 18.92 -7.31 35.71
N ASP A 192 19.05 -6.63 34.57
CA ASP A 192 17.95 -6.12 33.77
C ASP A 192 18.30 -6.19 32.27
N ALA A 193 17.38 -5.75 31.41
CA ALA A 193 17.49 -5.75 29.95
C ALA A 193 18.84 -5.22 29.45
N ILE A 194 19.44 -5.93 28.49
CA ILE A 194 20.65 -5.50 27.81
C ILE A 194 20.23 -4.72 26.56
N PHE A 195 20.62 -3.45 26.47
CA PHE A 195 20.23 -2.57 25.35
C PHE A 195 21.22 -2.57 24.21
N THR A 196 22.48 -2.89 24.47
CA THR A 196 23.54 -2.69 23.49
C THR A 196 24.69 -3.67 23.67
N VAL A 197 25.35 -4.02 22.56
CA VAL A 197 26.49 -4.93 22.54
C VAL A 197 27.46 -4.57 21.41
N ALA A 198 28.77 -4.71 21.66
CA ALA A 198 29.79 -4.52 20.63
C ALA A 198 30.96 -5.49 20.79
N PHE A 199 31.58 -5.89 19.68
CA PHE A 199 32.85 -6.60 19.67
C PHE A 199 34.03 -5.62 19.71
N SER A 200 35.12 -6.01 20.37
CA SER A 200 36.39 -5.30 20.25
C SER A 200 36.93 -5.41 18.81
N PRO A 201 37.77 -4.46 18.35
CA PRO A 201 38.34 -4.49 16.99
C PRO A 201 39.18 -5.75 16.71
N ASP A 202 39.77 -6.36 17.74
CA ASP A 202 40.50 -7.64 17.64
C ASP A 202 39.61 -8.88 17.73
N GLY A 203 38.30 -8.70 17.95
CA GLY A 203 37.29 -9.76 18.08
C GLY A 203 37.39 -10.60 19.34
N LYS A 204 38.31 -10.31 20.28
CA LYS A 204 38.56 -11.13 21.48
C LYS A 204 37.63 -10.82 22.64
N HIS A 205 37.06 -9.62 22.67
CA HIS A 205 36.21 -9.17 23.76
C HIS A 205 34.85 -8.72 23.25
N ILE A 206 33.87 -8.78 24.15
CA ILE A 206 32.52 -8.24 23.94
C ILE A 206 32.23 -7.29 25.10
N VAL A 207 31.62 -6.15 24.81
CA VAL A 207 31.07 -5.26 25.84
C VAL A 207 29.56 -5.19 25.72
N THR A 208 28.84 -5.23 26.85
CA THR A 208 27.38 -5.08 26.92
C THR A 208 26.99 -3.92 27.84
N GLY A 209 25.87 -3.25 27.55
CA GLY A 209 25.30 -2.18 28.40
C GLY A 209 23.82 -2.43 28.72
N SER A 210 23.39 -2.14 29.95
CA SER A 210 22.10 -2.57 30.50
C SER A 210 21.27 -1.46 31.18
N ASP A 211 19.97 -1.73 31.37
CA ASP A 211 19.08 -0.98 32.26
C ASP A 211 19.53 -1.00 33.73
N ASP A 212 20.41 -1.94 34.11
CA ASP A 212 20.97 -1.99 35.47
C ASP A 212 22.06 -0.92 35.74
N ASN A 213 22.23 0.02 34.82
CA ASN A 213 23.19 1.14 34.82
C ASN A 213 24.66 0.75 34.61
N ASN A 214 24.98 -0.53 34.44
CA ASN A 214 26.37 -0.98 34.29
C ASN A 214 26.70 -1.40 32.85
N LEU A 215 27.99 -1.47 32.56
CA LEU A 215 28.51 -2.27 31.45
C LEU A 215 29.17 -3.54 31.96
N CYS A 216 29.23 -4.57 31.12
CA CYS A 216 30.01 -5.78 31.38
C CYS A 216 30.96 -6.06 30.21
N LEU A 217 32.20 -6.45 30.53
CA LEU A 217 33.23 -6.86 29.59
C LEU A 217 33.40 -8.38 29.64
N TRP A 218 33.44 -9.04 28.49
CA TRP A 218 33.40 -10.49 28.35
C TRP A 218 34.49 -11.00 27.41
N ASP A 219 34.92 -12.24 27.60
CA ASP A 219 35.71 -13.01 26.65
C ASP A 219 34.81 -13.55 25.53
N SER A 220 35.13 -13.27 24.27
CA SER A 220 34.28 -13.63 23.12
C SER A 220 34.32 -15.12 22.73
N THR A 221 35.26 -15.89 23.28
CA THR A 221 35.49 -17.29 22.93
C THR A 221 34.74 -18.22 23.87
N ASN A 222 34.83 -17.97 25.18
CA ASN A 222 34.20 -18.81 26.20
C ASN A 222 33.01 -18.12 26.92
N GLY A 223 32.78 -16.83 26.68
CA GLY A 223 31.69 -16.07 27.28
C GLY A 223 31.88 -15.73 28.76
N ARG A 224 33.10 -15.85 29.30
CA ARG A 224 33.39 -15.53 30.70
C ARG A 224 33.35 -14.02 30.93
N LEU A 225 32.72 -13.60 32.03
CA LEU A 225 32.80 -12.22 32.51
C LEU A 225 34.22 -11.88 32.94
N ILE A 226 34.76 -10.79 32.40
CA ILE A 226 36.09 -10.25 32.75
C ILE A 226 35.92 -9.15 33.81
N LYS A 227 34.97 -8.23 33.62
CA LYS A 227 34.80 -7.08 34.51
C LYS A 227 33.40 -6.47 34.40
N THR A 228 32.85 -6.05 35.52
CA THR A 228 31.67 -5.17 35.60
C THR A 228 32.14 -3.72 35.75
N MET A 229 31.64 -2.83 34.90
CA MET A 229 32.06 -1.43 34.79
C MET A 229 30.94 -0.53 35.30
N SER A 230 31.09 -0.05 36.55
CA SER A 230 30.16 0.86 37.19
C SER A 230 30.62 2.31 37.04
N GLY A 231 29.68 3.22 36.76
CA GLY A 231 29.97 4.66 36.65
C GLY A 231 28.82 5.52 36.14
N HIS A 232 27.89 4.94 35.38
CA HIS A 232 26.64 5.61 35.03
C HIS A 232 25.62 5.59 36.17
N SER A 233 24.80 6.63 36.26
CA SER A 233 23.75 6.75 37.30
C SER A 233 22.36 6.32 36.83
N GLU A 234 22.22 6.08 35.54
CA GLU A 234 20.98 5.72 34.84
C GLU A 234 21.30 4.73 33.70
N PRO A 235 20.28 4.10 33.08
CA PRO A 235 20.47 3.05 32.09
C PRO A 235 21.46 3.36 30.96
N VAL A 236 22.36 2.42 30.68
CA VAL A 236 23.28 2.47 29.54
C VAL A 236 22.52 2.04 28.29
N ARG A 237 22.50 2.90 27.27
CA ARG A 237 21.66 2.71 26.07
C ARG A 237 22.43 2.36 24.82
N THR A 238 23.72 2.68 24.76
CA THR A 238 24.56 2.47 23.57
C THR A 238 26.02 2.33 23.99
N VAL A 239 26.74 1.46 23.31
CA VAL A 239 28.17 1.22 23.51
C VAL A 239 28.85 1.05 22.16
N ALA A 240 30.10 1.50 22.04
CA ALA A 240 30.89 1.29 20.83
C ALA A 240 32.38 1.20 21.18
N TYR A 241 33.13 0.44 20.37
CA TYR A 241 34.59 0.42 20.44
C TYR A 241 35.18 1.43 19.48
N THR A 242 36.15 2.21 19.94
CA THR A 242 37.03 2.99 19.06
C THR A 242 38.01 2.04 18.34
N PRO A 243 38.56 2.43 17.18
CA PRO A 243 39.55 1.62 16.46
C PRO A 243 40.79 1.24 17.28
N ASP A 244 41.17 2.08 18.25
CA ASP A 244 42.29 1.83 19.17
C ASP A 244 41.92 0.94 20.38
N GLY A 245 40.70 0.42 20.43
CA GLY A 245 40.25 -0.56 21.44
C GLY A 245 39.69 0.03 22.73
N LYS A 246 39.53 1.35 22.85
CA LYS A 246 38.79 1.97 23.96
C LYS A 246 37.29 1.78 23.79
N ILE A 247 36.55 1.94 24.88
CA ILE A 247 35.10 1.75 24.93
C ILE A 247 34.44 3.11 25.17
N LEU A 248 33.40 3.43 24.40
CA LEU A 248 32.50 4.55 24.64
C LEU A 248 31.14 4.05 25.11
N SER A 249 30.54 4.71 26.09
CA SER A 249 29.20 4.40 26.57
C SER A 249 28.33 5.65 26.64
N GLY A 250 27.09 5.55 26.16
CA GLY A 250 26.07 6.59 26.25
C GLY A 250 24.92 6.17 27.16
N SER A 251 24.47 7.06 28.05
CA SER A 251 23.46 6.75 29.05
C SER A 251 22.26 7.71 29.08
N SER A 252 21.19 7.23 29.69
CA SER A 252 20.02 8.03 30.06
C SER A 252 20.35 9.10 31.12
N ASP A 253 21.51 9.04 31.76
CA ASP A 253 22.05 10.11 32.63
C ASP A 253 22.57 11.33 31.87
N LYS A 254 22.42 11.31 30.53
CA LYS A 254 22.78 12.38 29.59
C LYS A 254 24.29 12.54 29.39
N THR A 255 25.08 11.55 29.79
CA THR A 255 26.54 11.60 29.63
C THR A 255 27.04 10.57 28.63
N VAL A 256 28.19 10.90 28.02
CA VAL A 256 29.03 9.96 27.27
C VAL A 256 30.33 9.76 28.05
N GLN A 257 30.70 8.51 28.32
CA GLN A 257 31.90 8.14 29.07
C GLN A 257 32.86 7.30 28.21
N LEU A 258 34.15 7.46 28.47
CA LEU A 258 35.25 6.76 27.82
C LEU A 258 35.95 5.85 28.84
N TRP A 259 36.25 4.64 28.41
CA TRP A 259 36.88 3.59 29.20
C TRP A 259 38.05 2.98 28.42
N ALA A 260 39.06 2.49 29.14
CA ALA A 260 40.15 1.73 28.55
C ALA A 260 39.66 0.34 28.09
N ALA A 261 40.48 -0.33 27.28
CA ALA A 261 40.20 -1.68 26.77
C ALA A 261 39.98 -2.73 27.87
N ASP A 262 40.57 -2.53 29.06
CA ASP A 262 40.42 -3.37 30.25
C ASP A 262 39.20 -2.99 31.12
N GLY A 263 38.34 -2.10 30.62
CA GLY A 263 37.15 -1.60 31.30
C GLY A 263 37.42 -0.58 32.40
N THR A 264 38.62 -0.02 32.50
CA THR A 264 38.92 1.04 33.48
C THR A 264 38.34 2.37 33.02
N HIS A 265 37.59 3.07 33.89
CA HIS A 265 37.00 4.38 33.55
C HIS A 265 38.09 5.43 33.34
N LEU A 266 38.09 6.09 32.18
CA LEU A 266 39.08 7.12 31.85
C LEU A 266 38.53 8.52 32.08
N LYS A 267 37.42 8.86 31.41
CA LYS A 267 36.92 10.24 31.37
C LYS A 267 35.44 10.30 30.99
N LYS A 268 34.73 11.28 31.56
CA LYS A 268 33.42 11.75 31.05
C LYS A 268 33.66 12.73 29.90
N ILE A 269 33.28 12.35 28.68
CA ILE A 269 33.57 13.07 27.44
C ILE A 269 32.66 14.29 27.28
N ALA A 270 31.36 14.12 27.48
CA ALA A 270 30.38 15.19 27.30
C ALA A 270 29.15 14.99 28.19
N ASN A 271 28.45 16.10 28.45
CA ASN A 271 27.16 16.14 29.15
C ASN A 271 26.13 16.89 28.30
N PHE A 272 24.96 16.30 28.13
CA PHE A 272 23.91 16.79 27.25
C PHE A 272 22.67 17.21 28.05
N ASN A 273 21.78 17.96 27.40
CA ASN A 273 20.50 18.35 28.00
C ASN A 273 19.42 17.25 27.87
N SER A 274 19.70 16.18 27.12
CA SER A 274 18.79 15.09 26.79
C SER A 274 19.45 13.72 26.94
N ARG A 275 18.62 12.67 27.01
CA ARG A 275 19.07 11.28 27.18
C ARG A 275 19.77 10.82 25.92
N ILE A 276 20.87 10.07 26.08
CA ILE A 276 21.60 9.49 24.95
C ILE A 276 20.95 8.18 24.54
N ARG A 277 20.81 7.97 23.23
CA ARG A 277 20.25 6.72 22.67
C ARG A 277 21.12 6.04 21.63
N GLY A 278 21.90 6.78 20.86
CA GLY A 278 22.80 6.21 19.87
C GLY A 278 24.15 6.92 19.89
N ILE A 279 25.21 6.18 19.60
CA ILE A 279 26.56 6.70 19.35
C ILE A 279 27.10 5.97 18.13
N SER A 280 27.66 6.74 17.20
CA SER A 280 28.42 6.21 16.06
C SER A 280 29.79 6.86 16.04
N ILE A 281 30.81 6.09 15.66
CA ILE A 281 32.20 6.53 15.66
C ILE A 281 32.69 6.58 14.21
N SER A 282 33.45 7.61 13.85
CA SER A 282 34.08 7.71 12.55
C SER A 282 35.15 6.61 12.40
N PRO A 283 35.43 6.14 11.17
CA PRO A 283 36.41 5.07 10.94
C PRO A 283 37.82 5.36 11.46
N ASP A 284 38.22 6.63 11.54
CA ASP A 284 39.48 7.08 12.12
C ASP A 284 39.48 7.14 13.66
N GLY A 285 38.32 6.98 14.30
CA GLY A 285 38.15 7.08 15.75
C GLY A 285 38.16 8.51 16.32
N GLY A 286 38.30 9.53 15.48
CA GLY A 286 38.49 10.92 15.90
C GLY A 286 37.18 11.68 16.16
N THR A 287 36.06 11.21 15.62
CA THR A 287 34.76 11.88 15.69
C THR A 287 33.66 10.92 16.09
N ILE A 288 32.69 11.40 16.86
CA ILE A 288 31.46 10.68 17.15
C ILE A 288 30.24 11.50 16.80
N VAL A 289 29.16 10.82 16.44
CA VAL A 289 27.82 11.39 16.33
C VAL A 289 26.96 10.79 17.43
N VAL A 290 26.27 11.65 18.17
CA VAL A 290 25.44 11.27 19.31
C VAL A 290 23.97 11.54 18.99
N GLY A 291 23.19 10.46 19.00
CA GLY A 291 21.74 10.46 18.83
C GLY A 291 21.02 10.69 20.17
N ASN A 292 19.94 11.47 20.14
CA ASN A 292 19.23 11.88 21.34
C ASN A 292 17.79 11.34 21.42
N ALA A 293 17.25 11.31 22.63
CA ALA A 293 15.83 11.07 22.89
C ALA A 293 15.19 12.17 23.74
N ALA A 294 15.35 13.42 23.31
CA ALA A 294 14.67 14.53 23.96
C ALA A 294 13.14 14.33 23.90
N ARG A 295 12.44 14.64 25.00
CA ARG A 295 10.96 14.57 25.07
C ARG A 295 10.27 15.81 24.51
N LYS A 296 11.05 16.88 24.29
CA LYS A 296 10.63 18.19 23.79
C LYS A 296 11.76 18.77 22.96
N GLU A 297 11.40 19.66 22.04
CA GLU A 297 12.35 20.40 21.25
C GLU A 297 13.36 21.18 22.12
N PRO A 298 14.60 21.33 21.64
CA PRO A 298 15.09 20.90 20.32
C PRO A 298 15.54 19.41 20.28
N PHE A 299 15.25 18.70 19.19
CA PHE A 299 15.57 17.27 19.01
C PHE A 299 16.91 17.01 18.32
N ASN A 300 17.97 17.71 18.76
CA ASN A 300 19.22 17.76 17.98
C ASN A 300 20.19 16.59 18.19
N CYS A 301 20.66 15.99 17.10
CA CYS A 301 21.89 15.18 17.14
C CYS A 301 23.13 16.10 17.14
N VAL A 302 24.25 15.58 17.62
CA VAL A 302 25.47 16.37 17.82
C VAL A 302 26.70 15.56 17.40
N SER A 303 27.62 16.18 16.67
CA SER A 303 28.94 15.61 16.41
C SER A 303 30.00 16.17 17.37
N ILE A 304 30.95 15.33 17.80
CA ILE A 304 31.94 15.64 18.83
C ILE A 304 33.30 15.06 18.44
N LYS A 305 34.39 15.79 18.72
CA LYS A 305 35.77 15.30 18.62
C LYS A 305 36.20 14.50 19.85
N LEU A 306 36.92 13.42 19.62
CA LEU A 306 37.59 12.62 20.63
C LEU A 306 39.10 12.88 20.63
N PRO A 307 39.77 12.76 21.80
CA PRO A 307 39.22 12.47 23.13
C PRO A 307 38.79 13.70 23.95
N GLU A 308 38.92 14.91 23.39
CA GLU A 308 38.72 16.17 24.12
C GLU A 308 37.27 16.33 24.57
N GLY A 309 36.31 15.88 23.74
CA GLY A 309 34.88 16.04 23.96
C GLY A 309 34.32 17.36 23.38
N GLU A 310 35.05 17.99 22.47
CA GLU A 310 34.66 19.27 21.86
C GLU A 310 33.52 19.07 20.85
N LYS A 311 32.46 19.86 21.00
CA LYS A 311 31.33 19.85 20.06
C LYS A 311 31.77 20.43 18.71
N LEU A 312 31.59 19.67 17.65
CA LEU A 312 31.84 20.11 16.27
C LEU A 312 30.62 20.85 15.70
N SER A 313 29.50 20.15 15.56
CA SER A 313 28.29 20.71 14.97
C SER A 313 27.03 20.20 15.66
N THR A 314 25.86 20.70 15.24
CA THR A 314 24.56 20.36 15.81
C THR A 314 23.56 20.25 14.68
N PHE A 315 22.90 19.09 14.56
CA PHE A 315 21.91 18.79 13.53
C PHE A 315 20.54 19.24 14.03
N LYS A 316 19.85 20.15 13.32
CA LYS A 316 18.69 20.90 13.87
C LYS A 316 17.34 20.67 13.17
N GLU A 317 17.30 19.98 12.04
CA GLU A 317 16.06 19.79 11.24
C GLU A 317 15.14 18.67 11.75
N HIS A 318 15.52 17.95 12.81
CA HIS A 318 14.71 16.88 13.37
C HIS A 318 13.40 17.42 13.98
N LYS A 319 12.27 16.91 13.49
CA LYS A 319 10.93 17.11 14.08
C LYS A 319 10.60 16.02 15.12
N SER A 320 11.25 14.88 14.92
CA SER A 320 11.36 13.67 15.72
C SER A 320 12.45 13.63 16.80
N PHE A 321 12.36 12.80 17.83
CA PHE A 321 13.60 12.32 18.47
C PHE A 321 14.37 11.42 17.49
N ALA A 322 15.70 11.54 17.43
CA ALA A 322 16.53 10.87 16.43
C ALA A 322 17.56 9.94 17.11
N PRO A 323 17.15 8.71 17.47
CA PRO A 323 17.97 7.80 18.24
C PRO A 323 19.02 7.07 17.40
N ALA A 324 18.70 6.77 16.13
CA ALA A 324 19.57 6.02 15.24
C ALA A 324 20.58 6.98 14.59
N THR A 325 21.85 6.62 14.60
CA THR A 325 22.93 7.40 14.00
C THR A 325 23.88 6.48 13.23
N ALA A 326 24.55 7.02 12.21
CA ALA A 326 25.65 6.36 11.52
C ALA A 326 26.61 7.40 10.95
N ILE A 327 27.86 7.00 10.68
CA ILE A 327 28.85 7.82 9.99
C ILE A 327 29.31 7.05 8.75
N SER A 328 29.46 7.74 7.63
CA SER A 328 29.91 7.15 6.36
C SER A 328 31.37 6.66 6.46
N PRO A 329 31.79 5.71 5.62
CA PRO A 329 33.15 5.18 5.61
C PRO A 329 34.26 6.22 5.35
N ASP A 330 33.93 7.34 4.71
CA ASP A 330 34.86 8.46 4.51
C ASP A 330 34.93 9.43 5.71
N GLY A 331 34.06 9.26 6.71
CA GLY A 331 33.98 10.10 7.90
C GLY A 331 33.37 11.48 7.68
N LEU A 332 32.84 11.80 6.49
CA LEU A 332 32.38 13.15 6.12
C LEU A 332 30.86 13.33 6.30
N THR A 333 30.10 12.26 6.09
CA THR A 333 28.64 12.28 6.14
C THR A 333 28.14 11.56 7.39
N ALA A 334 27.20 12.18 8.10
CA ALA A 334 26.45 11.52 9.16
C ALA A 334 25.03 11.21 8.68
N ALA A 335 24.48 10.08 9.11
CA ALA A 335 23.07 9.77 8.96
C ALA A 335 22.39 9.77 10.33
N SER A 336 21.14 10.21 10.38
CA SER A 336 20.29 10.04 11.57
C SER A 336 18.85 9.70 11.20
N GLY A 337 18.28 8.75 11.94
CA GLY A 337 16.93 8.24 11.73
C GLY A 337 16.01 8.67 12.86
N ASP A 338 14.81 9.12 12.52
CA ASP A 338 13.84 9.61 13.50
C ASP A 338 12.63 8.68 13.68
N ASN A 339 11.68 9.06 14.54
CA ASN A 339 10.45 8.26 14.77
C ASN A 339 9.35 8.54 13.79
N GLU A 340 9.55 9.50 12.91
CA GLU A 340 8.64 9.77 11.81
C GLU A 340 8.96 8.89 10.59
N GLY A 341 10.00 8.05 10.68
CA GLY A 341 10.41 7.16 9.61
C GLY A 341 11.30 7.86 8.58
N LYS A 342 11.89 9.00 8.95
CA LYS A 342 12.78 9.78 8.07
C LYS A 342 14.23 9.50 8.39
N VAL A 343 15.05 9.46 7.35
CA VAL A 343 16.50 9.45 7.47
C VAL A 343 17.04 10.79 6.96
N HIS A 344 17.87 11.43 7.74
CA HIS A 344 18.51 12.69 7.39
C HIS A 344 20.02 12.47 7.22
N LEU A 345 20.57 12.97 6.12
CA LEU A 345 22.00 12.97 5.82
C LEU A 345 22.59 14.35 6.08
N TRP A 346 23.74 14.41 6.72
CA TRP A 346 24.34 15.64 7.22
C TRP A 346 25.81 15.70 6.88
N ASP A 347 26.31 16.89 6.59
CA ASP A 347 27.73 17.16 6.65
C ASP A 347 28.15 17.21 8.14
N ILE A 348 29.09 16.37 8.53
CA ILE A 348 29.42 16.16 9.95
C ILE A 348 30.06 17.41 10.60
N ASN A 349 30.81 18.18 9.80
CA ASN A 349 31.64 19.30 10.26
C ASN A 349 30.81 20.58 10.41
N THR A 350 29.94 20.85 9.44
CA THR A 350 29.10 22.04 9.40
C THR A 350 27.75 21.83 10.10
N GLY A 351 27.25 20.58 10.10
CA GLY A 351 25.91 20.24 10.57
C GLY A 351 24.80 20.59 9.59
N ASN A 352 25.14 20.90 8.34
CA ASN A 352 24.18 21.20 7.28
C ASN A 352 23.49 19.93 6.80
N LEU A 353 22.17 20.02 6.58
CA LEU A 353 21.40 18.94 5.97
C LEU A 353 21.78 18.81 4.49
N ILE A 354 22.20 17.62 4.07
CA ILE A 354 22.52 17.28 2.69
C ILE A 354 21.23 16.84 1.98
N GLN A 355 20.53 15.86 2.55
CA GLN A 355 19.33 15.25 1.97
C GLN A 355 18.48 14.57 3.04
N THR A 356 17.17 14.45 2.79
CA THR A 356 16.27 13.60 3.58
C THR A 356 15.76 12.46 2.71
N LEU A 357 15.91 11.22 3.19
CA LEU A 357 15.36 10.01 2.58
C LEU A 357 14.01 9.72 3.26
N GLU A 358 12.93 9.83 2.49
CA GLU A 358 11.58 9.59 2.99
C GLU A 358 10.63 9.14 1.87
N GLY A 359 9.53 8.50 2.27
CA GLY A 359 8.50 8.04 1.34
C GLY A 359 7.45 9.11 1.00
N ASN A 360 6.52 8.73 0.13
CA ASN A 360 5.43 9.59 -0.32
C ASN A 360 4.30 9.77 0.70
N GLY A 361 4.39 9.18 1.89
CA GLY A 361 3.33 9.30 2.90
C GLY A 361 3.45 10.54 3.79
N ARG A 362 2.38 10.76 4.57
CA ARG A 362 2.30 11.81 5.59
C ARG A 362 1.64 11.26 6.85
N GLN A 363 2.19 11.60 8.01
CA GLN A 363 1.62 11.22 9.29
C GLN A 363 0.26 11.89 9.49
N VAL A 364 -0.64 11.20 10.18
CA VAL A 364 -1.97 11.71 10.48
C VAL A 364 -2.03 12.20 11.92
N TRP A 365 -2.10 13.51 12.07
CA TRP A 365 -2.04 14.18 13.36
C TRP A 365 -3.39 14.62 13.90
N SER A 366 -4.38 14.73 13.01
CA SER A 366 -5.73 15.15 13.34
C SER A 366 -6.74 14.39 12.54
N VAL A 367 -7.87 14.06 13.16
CA VAL A 367 -9.02 13.42 12.51
C VAL A 367 -10.29 14.07 13.05
N GLY A 368 -11.39 13.94 12.30
CA GLY A 368 -12.71 14.37 12.73
C GLY A 368 -13.80 13.68 11.92
N PHE A 369 -14.98 13.55 12.54
CA PHE A 369 -16.21 13.16 11.88
C PHE A 369 -17.04 14.39 11.56
N ALA A 370 -17.66 14.45 10.40
CA ALA A 370 -18.67 15.45 10.14
C ALA A 370 -19.82 15.30 11.17
N LYS A 371 -20.40 16.41 11.60
CA LYS A 371 -21.48 16.41 12.62
C LYS A 371 -22.73 15.64 12.18
N ASP A 372 -22.95 15.52 10.88
CA ASP A 372 -24.01 14.69 10.29
C ASP A 372 -23.67 13.19 10.23
N GLY A 373 -22.43 12.82 10.59
CA GLY A 373 -21.91 11.45 10.55
C GLY A 373 -21.56 10.94 9.16
N ARG A 374 -21.64 11.80 8.12
CA ARG A 374 -21.58 11.36 6.72
C ARG A 374 -20.18 11.44 6.09
N SER A 375 -19.25 12.13 6.73
CA SER A 375 -17.89 12.33 6.21
C SER A 375 -16.85 12.21 7.32
N ILE A 376 -15.62 11.91 6.93
CA ILE A 376 -14.45 12.01 7.80
C ILE A 376 -13.44 12.97 7.19
N ALA A 377 -12.67 13.62 8.04
CA ALA A 377 -11.57 14.46 7.61
C ALA A 377 -10.35 14.25 8.48
N TRP A 378 -9.18 14.55 7.94
CA TRP A 378 -7.91 14.42 8.65
C TRP A 378 -6.89 15.48 8.21
N GLY A 379 -5.82 15.60 8.99
CA GLY A 379 -4.78 16.59 8.80
C GLY A 379 -3.38 16.05 9.07
N HIS A 380 -2.42 16.61 8.34
CA HIS A 380 -0.99 16.26 8.41
C HIS A 380 -0.14 17.32 9.09
N THR A 381 -0.78 18.36 9.65
CA THR A 381 -0.08 19.42 10.37
C THR A 381 -0.42 19.38 11.85
N ARG A 382 0.62 19.54 12.67
CA ARG A 382 0.52 19.60 14.12
C ARG A 382 0.82 21.02 14.58
N LYS A 383 -0.11 21.64 15.31
CA LYS A 383 0.08 22.98 15.90
C LYS A 383 0.51 22.93 17.37
N GLU A 384 0.00 21.99 18.15
CA GLU A 384 0.29 21.88 19.59
C GLU A 384 0.40 20.43 20.08
N PHE A 385 1.10 20.23 21.19
CA PHE A 385 1.20 18.95 21.92
C PHE A 385 -0.04 18.73 22.82
N ASN A 386 -1.23 18.58 22.22
CA ASN A 386 -2.51 18.36 22.92
C ASN A 386 -3.10 16.99 22.57
N ILE A 387 -3.60 16.25 23.56
CA ILE A 387 -4.17 14.90 23.38
C ILE A 387 -5.53 14.86 22.68
N PHE A 388 -6.19 16.00 22.50
CA PHE A 388 -7.51 16.10 21.84
C PHE A 388 -7.45 16.55 20.37
N SER A 389 -6.25 16.67 19.81
CA SER A 389 -5.92 17.05 18.42
C SER A 389 -6.73 18.21 17.81
N TYR A 390 -6.07 19.37 17.66
CA TYR A 390 -6.65 20.59 17.07
C TYR A 390 -5.85 21.11 15.86
N GLY A 391 -5.25 20.20 15.08
CA GLY A 391 -4.59 20.56 13.82
C GLY A 391 -5.60 20.89 12.72
N PRO A 392 -5.20 21.61 11.66
CA PRO A 392 -6.09 21.85 10.51
C PRO A 392 -6.41 20.51 9.83
N LEU A 393 -7.69 20.31 9.52
CA LEU A 393 -8.14 19.24 8.65
C LEU A 393 -7.87 19.68 7.20
N GLN A 394 -7.18 18.85 6.43
CA GLN A 394 -6.65 19.18 5.10
C GLN A 394 -7.22 18.27 4.01
N GLN A 395 -7.72 17.10 4.38
CA GLN A 395 -8.30 16.12 3.47
C GLN A 395 -9.59 15.59 4.08
N ALA A 396 -10.56 15.27 3.24
CA ALA A 396 -11.85 14.75 3.67
C ALA A 396 -12.37 13.73 2.66
N PHE A 397 -12.98 12.66 3.16
CA PHE A 397 -13.69 11.63 2.40
C PHE A 397 -15.14 11.57 2.85
N GLN A 398 -16.04 11.37 1.90
CA GLN A 398 -17.45 11.15 2.17
C GLN A 398 -17.68 9.65 2.42
N LEU A 399 -18.13 9.29 3.63
CA LEU A 399 -18.48 7.91 3.97
C LEU A 399 -19.85 7.52 3.38
N SER A 400 -20.79 8.49 3.33
CA SER A 400 -22.11 8.30 2.74
C SER A 400 -22.71 9.63 2.25
N THR A 401 -23.37 9.65 1.10
CA THR A 401 -24.20 10.78 0.64
C THR A 401 -25.69 10.52 0.92
N SER A 402 -26.57 11.48 0.64
CA SER A 402 -28.04 11.28 0.58
C SER A 402 -28.46 10.11 -0.32
N GLN A 403 -27.56 9.68 -1.21
CA GLN A 403 -27.73 8.60 -2.18
C GLN A 403 -27.02 7.28 -1.78
N ASN A 404 -26.45 7.15 -0.57
CA ASN A 404 -25.81 5.91 -0.09
C ASN A 404 -24.50 5.52 -0.83
N PHE A 405 -23.62 6.45 -1.21
CA PHE A 405 -22.35 6.11 -1.90
C PHE A 405 -21.08 6.51 -1.15
N PHE A 406 -20.02 5.68 -1.30
CA PHE A 406 -18.66 6.06 -0.89
C PHE A 406 -18.15 6.96 -1.99
N ASP A 407 -17.96 8.25 -1.69
CA ASP A 407 -17.30 9.16 -2.61
C ASP A 407 -15.89 9.43 -2.08
N PRO A 408 -14.89 8.75 -2.65
CA PRO A 408 -13.53 8.86 -2.18
C PRO A 408 -12.77 10.05 -2.79
N SER A 409 -13.45 10.91 -3.56
CA SER A 409 -12.85 12.16 -4.03
C SER A 409 -12.40 13.02 -2.84
N LEU A 410 -11.21 13.60 -2.95
CA LEU A 410 -10.75 14.60 -2.00
C LEU A 410 -11.62 15.84 -2.20
N LYS A 411 -12.28 16.30 -1.14
CA LYS A 411 -13.12 17.52 -1.16
C LYS A 411 -12.55 18.62 -0.26
N PRO A 412 -11.64 19.48 -0.78
CA PRO A 412 -11.00 20.55 -0.01
C PRO A 412 -11.99 21.62 0.50
N GLU A 413 -13.12 21.76 -0.18
CA GLU A 413 -14.16 22.76 0.08
C GLU A 413 -14.91 22.50 1.41
N LEU A 414 -14.85 21.27 1.92
CA LEU A 414 -15.54 20.86 3.14
C LEU A 414 -14.78 21.19 4.44
N LEU A 415 -13.60 21.81 4.39
CA LEU A 415 -12.64 21.83 5.50
C LEU A 415 -12.89 22.90 6.59
N SER A 416 -14.10 23.46 6.72
CA SER A 416 -14.42 24.31 7.87
C SER A 416 -14.38 23.48 9.16
N SER A 417 -13.45 23.81 10.06
CA SER A 417 -13.28 23.13 11.36
C SER A 417 -14.57 23.11 12.20
N THR A 418 -15.50 24.04 11.96
CA THR A 418 -16.79 24.13 12.65
C THR A 418 -17.79 23.01 12.27
N LYS A 419 -17.60 22.35 11.14
CA LYS A 419 -18.48 21.27 10.63
C LYS A 419 -18.08 19.86 11.11
N TYR A 420 -16.88 19.71 11.68
CA TYR A 420 -16.35 18.42 12.14
C TYR A 420 -16.23 18.36 13.66
N ALA A 421 -16.65 17.23 14.23
CA ALA A 421 -16.43 16.84 15.61
C ALA A 421 -15.14 16.02 15.73
N GLN A 422 -14.27 16.43 16.66
CA GLN A 422 -13.00 15.76 16.97
C GLN A 422 -13.09 15.10 18.35
N GLY A 423 -11.95 14.74 18.95
CA GLY A 423 -11.91 14.04 20.24
C GLY A 423 -12.72 14.73 21.34
N LEU A 424 -13.65 14.00 21.95
CA LEU A 424 -14.52 14.53 23.00
C LEU A 424 -13.82 14.50 24.36
N LYS A 425 -13.61 15.67 24.95
CA LYS A 425 -13.10 15.84 26.33
C LYS A 425 -14.14 15.54 27.40
N SER A 426 -15.41 15.79 27.08
CA SER A 426 -16.52 15.62 28.00
C SER A 426 -17.79 15.24 27.25
N SER A 427 -18.62 14.39 27.84
CA SER A 427 -19.98 14.15 27.41
C SER A 427 -20.89 13.92 28.62
N GLY A 428 -21.96 14.71 28.72
CA GLY A 428 -22.84 14.72 29.88
C GLY A 428 -22.05 14.92 31.18
N PRO A 429 -22.19 14.02 32.18
CA PRO A 429 -21.49 14.15 33.46
C PRO A 429 -20.00 13.75 33.39
N TRP A 430 -19.56 13.13 32.29
CA TRP A 430 -18.23 12.54 32.18
C TRP A 430 -17.22 13.52 31.60
N GLN A 431 -16.02 13.55 32.18
CA GLN A 431 -14.90 14.36 31.73
C GLN A 431 -13.61 13.55 31.81
N VAL A 432 -12.63 13.85 30.95
CA VAL A 432 -11.29 13.25 31.04
C VAL A 432 -10.20 14.32 31.06
N ARG A 433 -9.13 14.05 31.82
CA ARG A 433 -7.95 14.93 31.87
C ARG A 433 -6.66 14.14 32.10
N THR A 434 -5.58 14.65 31.53
CA THR A 434 -4.18 14.31 31.87
C THR A 434 -3.53 15.51 32.56
N GLU A 435 -2.23 15.44 32.90
CA GLU A 435 -1.49 16.63 33.34
C GLU A 435 -1.52 17.71 32.25
N ARG A 436 -2.33 18.76 32.49
CA ARG A 436 -2.50 19.94 31.61
C ARG A 436 -2.92 19.60 30.16
N ASN A 437 -3.67 18.52 29.94
CA ASN A 437 -4.11 18.03 28.61
C ASN A 437 -2.96 17.65 27.65
N LYS A 438 -1.78 17.28 28.16
CA LYS A 438 -0.62 16.84 27.38
C LYS A 438 -0.47 15.31 27.41
N PRO A 439 0.32 14.72 26.49
CA PRO A 439 0.62 13.30 26.56
C PRO A 439 1.27 12.90 27.88
N ASP A 440 0.69 11.91 28.53
CA ASP A 440 0.98 11.54 29.92
C ASP A 440 0.83 10.04 30.09
N THR A 441 1.53 9.45 31.06
CA THR A 441 1.32 8.05 31.45
C THR A 441 0.00 7.87 32.18
N ALA A 442 -0.56 8.89 32.84
CA ALA A 442 -1.80 8.82 33.61
C ALA A 442 -2.95 9.62 32.96
N LEU A 443 -4.12 8.99 32.83
CA LEU A 443 -5.36 9.57 32.33
C LEU A 443 -6.48 9.40 33.36
N THR A 444 -7.00 10.50 33.91
CA THR A 444 -8.05 10.47 34.93
C THR A 444 -9.44 10.69 34.31
N ILE A 445 -10.37 9.81 34.65
CA ILE A 445 -11.79 9.90 34.34
C ILE A 445 -12.51 10.58 35.51
N LEU A 446 -13.36 11.55 35.21
CA LEU A 446 -14.13 12.28 36.19
C LEU A 446 -15.62 12.17 35.90
N LYS A 447 -16.44 12.18 36.96
CA LYS A 447 -17.89 12.33 36.91
C LYS A 447 -18.28 13.57 37.72
N TYR A 448 -19.00 14.52 37.12
CA TYR A 448 -19.30 15.83 37.73
C TYR A 448 -18.03 16.49 38.33
N SER A 449 -16.94 16.48 37.57
CA SER A 449 -15.61 16.99 37.97
C SER A 449 -14.97 16.32 39.19
N THR A 450 -15.54 15.21 39.69
CA THR A 450 -14.94 14.37 40.74
C THR A 450 -14.14 13.23 40.10
N PRO A 451 -12.84 13.06 40.42
CA PRO A 451 -12.04 11.93 39.93
C PRO A 451 -12.64 10.58 40.34
N LEU A 452 -12.78 9.67 39.38
CA LEU A 452 -13.37 8.34 39.61
C LEU A 452 -12.33 7.22 39.42
N PHE A 453 -11.60 7.23 38.30
CA PHE A 453 -10.57 6.25 37.98
C PHE A 453 -9.39 6.91 37.27
N THR A 454 -8.21 6.29 37.37
CA THR A 454 -7.03 6.67 36.58
C THR A 454 -6.56 5.45 35.80
N ILE A 455 -6.39 5.62 34.49
CA ILE A 455 -5.79 4.63 33.59
C ILE A 455 -4.32 5.00 33.45
N THR A 456 -3.42 4.02 33.58
CA THR A 456 -1.98 4.23 33.46
C THR A 456 -1.38 3.41 32.32
N ARG A 457 -0.53 4.06 31.51
CA ARG A 457 0.30 3.41 30.49
C ARG A 457 1.74 3.20 30.97
N THR A 458 2.32 2.09 30.52
CA THR A 458 3.70 1.64 30.70
C THR A 458 4.32 1.41 29.32
N GLU A 459 5.63 1.19 29.24
CA GLU A 459 6.31 0.93 27.96
C GLU A 459 5.70 -0.22 27.14
N THR A 460 5.09 -1.22 27.79
CA THR A 460 4.52 -2.40 27.12
C THR A 460 3.10 -2.20 26.61
N ASN A 461 2.37 -1.18 27.09
CA ASN A 461 0.98 -0.89 26.70
C ASN A 461 0.82 0.49 26.03
N GLY A 462 1.92 1.08 25.54
CA GLY A 462 1.90 2.28 24.70
C GLY A 462 2.52 3.52 25.32
N ALA A 463 3.28 3.37 26.41
CA ALA A 463 4.08 4.37 27.12
C ALA A 463 3.31 5.60 27.65
N VAL A 464 2.58 6.33 26.81
CA VAL A 464 1.80 7.52 27.16
C VAL A 464 0.48 7.57 26.37
N HIS A 465 -0.51 8.23 26.93
CA HIS A 465 -1.78 8.55 26.28
C HIS A 465 -1.58 9.71 25.31
N LYS A 466 -1.54 9.42 24.01
CA LYS A 466 -1.30 10.39 22.93
C LYS A 466 -2.59 11.01 22.42
N SER A 467 -3.66 10.25 22.45
CA SER A 467 -4.99 10.62 21.97
C SER A 467 -6.08 10.02 22.84
N VAL A 468 -7.23 10.70 22.89
CA VAL A 468 -8.38 10.26 23.67
C VAL A 468 -9.69 10.80 23.08
N THR A 469 -10.76 10.01 23.17
CA THR A 469 -12.13 10.47 22.91
C THR A 469 -13.12 9.72 23.79
N LEU A 470 -14.21 10.38 24.17
CA LEU A 470 -15.43 9.75 24.69
C LEU A 470 -16.38 9.40 23.53
N THR A 471 -17.22 8.39 23.72
CA THR A 471 -18.42 8.21 22.91
C THR A 471 -19.43 9.32 23.19
N PRO A 472 -20.34 9.65 22.25
CA PRO A 472 -21.36 10.68 22.45
C PRO A 472 -22.23 10.46 23.70
N ASP A 473 -22.48 9.21 24.10
CA ASP A 473 -23.22 8.86 25.33
C ASP A 473 -22.37 8.93 26.61
N GLY A 474 -21.06 9.15 26.50
CA GLY A 474 -20.10 9.21 27.61
C GLY A 474 -19.83 7.87 28.32
N LYS A 475 -20.36 6.74 27.83
CA LYS A 475 -20.20 5.43 28.49
C LYS A 475 -18.86 4.75 28.20
N THR A 476 -18.26 5.07 27.05
CA THR A 476 -17.01 4.47 26.62
C THR A 476 -15.94 5.54 26.40
N LEU A 477 -14.76 5.31 26.98
CA LEU A 477 -13.55 6.07 26.75
C LEU A 477 -12.62 5.27 25.84
N ILE A 478 -12.05 5.91 24.83
CA ILE A 478 -11.10 5.28 23.91
C ILE A 478 -9.80 6.06 23.95
N SER A 479 -8.67 5.37 24.08
CA SER A 479 -7.36 5.99 24.15
C SER A 479 -6.34 5.34 23.23
N GLY A 480 -5.58 6.17 22.52
CA GLY A 480 -4.42 5.80 21.71
C GLY A 480 -3.10 6.20 22.38
N GLY A 481 -2.04 5.45 22.10
CA GLY A 481 -0.70 5.67 22.62
C GLY A 481 0.39 5.23 21.64
N ASN A 482 1.61 5.05 22.13
CA ASN A 482 2.76 4.71 21.30
C ASN A 482 2.64 3.32 20.66
N GLY A 483 3.29 3.15 19.50
CA GLY A 483 3.46 1.85 18.86
C GLY A 483 2.14 1.13 18.53
N GLY A 484 1.11 1.89 18.16
CA GLY A 484 -0.19 1.37 17.70
C GLY A 484 -1.16 0.96 18.80
N LYS A 485 -0.87 1.27 20.08
CA LYS A 485 -1.69 0.81 21.21
C LYS A 485 -2.98 1.61 21.36
N LEU A 486 -4.08 1.06 20.87
CA LEU A 486 -5.42 1.64 20.93
C LEU A 486 -6.39 0.73 21.71
N GLU A 487 -7.02 1.27 22.75
CA GLU A 487 -7.82 0.49 23.72
C GLU A 487 -9.03 1.29 24.20
N SER A 488 -10.15 0.60 24.50
CA SER A 488 -11.35 1.21 25.09
C SER A 488 -11.59 0.77 26.53
N PHE A 489 -12.28 1.61 27.28
CA PHE A 489 -12.54 1.49 28.71
C PHE A 489 -13.96 1.94 29.05
N GLU A 490 -14.59 1.27 30.00
CA GLU A 490 -15.87 1.67 30.57
C GLU A 490 -15.65 2.87 31.52
N THR A 491 -16.41 3.96 31.35
CA THR A 491 -16.19 5.18 32.13
C THR A 491 -16.60 5.06 33.60
N THR A 492 -17.57 4.20 33.90
CA THR A 492 -18.11 3.97 35.25
C THR A 492 -17.23 3.09 36.14
N THR A 493 -16.35 2.27 35.55
CA THR A 493 -15.54 1.29 36.30
C THR A 493 -14.04 1.39 35.99
N GLY A 494 -13.65 2.08 34.91
CA GLY A 494 -12.28 2.07 34.39
C GLY A 494 -11.87 0.74 33.76
N LYS A 495 -12.78 -0.24 33.66
CA LYS A 495 -12.49 -1.58 33.14
C LYS A 495 -12.17 -1.51 31.64
N LYS A 496 -11.09 -2.18 31.22
CA LYS A 496 -10.77 -2.36 29.81
C LYS A 496 -11.85 -3.17 29.10
N LEU A 497 -12.34 -2.65 27.97
CA LEU A 497 -13.35 -3.27 27.12
C LEU A 497 -12.70 -3.98 25.94
N ASN A 498 -12.17 -3.23 24.96
CA ASN A 498 -11.62 -3.79 23.72
C ASN A 498 -10.18 -3.33 23.44
N LYS A 499 -9.49 -4.08 22.57
CA LYS A 499 -8.21 -3.71 21.97
C LYS A 499 -8.38 -3.61 20.46
N PHE A 500 -8.00 -2.47 19.89
CA PHE A 500 -8.06 -2.23 18.45
C PHE A 500 -6.68 -2.54 17.86
N ILE A 501 -6.56 -3.66 17.16
CA ILE A 501 -5.28 -4.14 16.62
C ILE A 501 -5.19 -3.72 15.16
N GLY A 502 -4.16 -2.95 14.82
CA GLY A 502 -3.88 -2.66 13.42
C GLY A 502 -2.82 -1.59 13.17
N HIS A 503 -2.83 -0.48 13.90
CA HIS A 503 -1.80 0.56 13.74
C HIS A 503 -0.40 0.05 14.12
N GLU A 504 0.61 0.56 13.42
CA GLU A 504 2.02 0.13 13.58
C GLU A 504 2.87 1.14 14.37
N SER A 505 2.41 2.38 14.40
CA SER A 505 3.08 3.53 15.03
C SER A 505 2.13 4.31 15.95
N ASP A 506 2.61 5.41 16.51
CA ASP A 506 1.90 6.23 17.50
C ASP A 506 0.52 6.69 17.01
N VAL A 507 -0.51 6.52 17.85
CA VAL A 507 -1.91 6.91 17.53
C VAL A 507 -2.18 8.32 18.07
N TRP A 508 -2.20 9.30 17.17
CA TRP A 508 -2.20 10.73 17.52
C TRP A 508 -3.56 11.40 17.56
N ALA A 509 -4.56 10.81 16.92
CA ALA A 509 -5.88 11.42 16.86
C ALA A 509 -6.97 10.36 16.87
N LEU A 510 -8.08 10.69 17.54
CA LEU A 510 -9.27 9.85 17.66
C LEU A 510 -10.51 10.74 17.59
N ALA A 511 -11.55 10.27 16.90
CA ALA A 511 -12.88 10.86 16.96
C ALA A 511 -13.94 9.75 16.86
N ALA A 512 -14.96 9.81 17.71
CA ALA A 512 -16.12 8.94 17.61
C ALA A 512 -17.17 9.56 16.67
N SER A 513 -17.91 8.73 15.94
CA SER A 513 -19.02 9.20 15.12
C SER A 513 -20.16 9.75 16.01
N PRO A 514 -21.01 10.66 15.50
CA PRO A 514 -22.11 11.24 16.26
C PRO A 514 -23.12 10.22 16.81
N ASP A 515 -23.29 9.08 16.14
CA ASP A 515 -24.14 7.96 16.57
C ASP A 515 -23.45 7.02 17.59
N GLY A 516 -22.15 7.22 17.86
CA GLY A 516 -21.35 6.38 18.76
C GLY A 516 -21.01 4.98 18.24
N ARG A 517 -21.32 4.66 16.97
CA ARG A 517 -21.06 3.35 16.37
C ARG A 517 -19.63 3.17 15.89
N LEU A 518 -19.07 4.21 15.27
CA LEU A 518 -17.79 4.18 14.58
C LEU A 518 -16.73 5.02 15.28
N LEU A 519 -15.48 4.60 15.11
CA LEU A 519 -14.29 5.33 15.54
C LEU A 519 -13.41 5.58 14.32
N VAL A 520 -12.91 6.79 14.18
CA VAL A 520 -11.81 7.11 13.25
C VAL A 520 -10.55 7.39 14.05
N SER A 521 -9.43 6.81 13.61
CA SER A 521 -8.12 7.01 14.21
C SER A 521 -7.08 7.44 13.18
N GLY A 522 -6.19 8.34 13.59
CA GLY A 522 -5.04 8.79 12.81
C GLY A 522 -3.74 8.43 13.49
N SER A 523 -2.76 7.97 12.72
CA SER A 523 -1.49 7.44 13.23
C SER A 523 -0.27 7.98 12.48
N SER A 524 0.88 7.90 13.15
CA SER A 524 2.20 8.11 12.55
C SER A 524 2.56 7.07 11.49
N ASP A 525 1.82 5.95 11.41
CA ASP A 525 1.95 4.96 10.33
C ASP A 525 1.33 5.42 9.00
N GLN A 526 0.96 6.71 8.91
CA GLN A 526 0.48 7.37 7.71
C GLN A 526 -0.92 6.94 7.28
N THR A 527 -1.60 6.11 8.10
CA THR A 527 -2.96 5.65 7.81
C THR A 527 -4.02 6.32 8.69
N VAL A 528 -5.19 6.51 8.09
CA VAL A 528 -6.45 6.73 8.81
C VAL A 528 -7.19 5.39 8.87
N ARG A 529 -7.72 5.00 10.03
CA ARG A 529 -8.48 3.75 10.17
C ARG A 529 -9.86 4.00 10.73
N LEU A 530 -10.83 3.29 10.17
CA LEU A 530 -12.21 3.29 10.59
C LEU A 530 -12.54 1.97 11.28
N TRP A 531 -13.12 2.04 12.47
CA TRP A 531 -13.41 0.90 13.33
C TRP A 531 -14.87 0.89 13.76
N GLU A 532 -15.40 -0.29 14.00
CA GLU A 532 -16.62 -0.46 14.79
C GLU A 532 -16.26 -0.49 16.29
N ILE A 533 -16.87 0.39 17.09
CA ILE A 533 -16.51 0.55 18.51
C ILE A 533 -16.88 -0.69 19.33
N ALA A 534 -18.05 -1.27 19.08
CA ALA A 534 -18.60 -2.37 19.87
C ALA A 534 -17.74 -3.64 19.78
N SER A 535 -17.33 -4.03 18.57
CA SER A 535 -16.53 -5.24 18.31
C SER A 535 -15.02 -5.00 18.23
N ALA A 536 -14.59 -3.74 18.13
CA ALA A 536 -13.24 -3.34 17.74
C ALA A 536 -12.77 -3.89 16.37
N ARG A 537 -13.71 -4.23 15.48
CA ARG A 537 -13.42 -4.65 14.11
C ARG A 537 -12.92 -3.47 13.29
N LEU A 538 -11.79 -3.66 12.60
CA LEU A 538 -11.32 -2.75 11.56
C LEU A 538 -12.24 -2.88 10.34
N LEU A 539 -12.78 -1.77 9.84
CA LEU A 539 -13.65 -1.75 8.66
C LEU A 539 -12.89 -1.30 7.42
N LEU A 540 -12.09 -0.24 7.56
CA LEU A 540 -11.42 0.40 6.45
C LEU A 540 -10.09 1.00 6.91
N THR A 541 -9.07 0.89 6.08
CA THR A 541 -7.83 1.64 6.20
C THR A 541 -7.72 2.57 4.99
N ILE A 542 -7.31 3.82 5.23
CA ILE A 542 -7.16 4.86 4.21
C ILE A 542 -5.72 5.37 4.27
N PHE A 543 -5.13 5.58 3.11
CA PHE A 543 -3.83 6.21 2.92
C PHE A 543 -3.94 7.28 1.83
N CYS A 544 -3.35 8.44 2.06
CA CYS A 544 -3.18 9.47 1.05
C CYS A 544 -1.71 9.89 0.99
N ALA A 545 -1.17 9.84 -0.23
CA ALA A 545 0.19 10.23 -0.53
C ALA A 545 0.31 11.75 -0.80
N ARG A 546 1.56 12.23 -0.87
CA ARG A 546 1.94 13.62 -1.12
C ARG A 546 1.58 14.13 -2.51
N ASP A 547 1.53 13.21 -3.48
CA ASP A 547 1.10 13.43 -4.86
C ASP A 547 -0.43 13.45 -4.99
N ASN A 548 -1.16 13.43 -3.87
CA ASN A 548 -2.62 13.39 -3.76
C ASN A 548 -3.28 12.10 -4.27
N GLU A 549 -2.49 11.08 -4.61
CA GLU A 549 -3.03 9.74 -4.83
C GLU A 549 -3.45 9.14 -3.49
N TRP A 550 -4.57 8.46 -3.48
CA TRP A 550 -5.15 7.88 -2.29
C TRP A 550 -5.64 6.46 -2.56
N ILE A 551 -5.76 5.71 -1.47
CA ILE A 551 -6.25 4.35 -1.50
C ILE A 551 -6.93 4.01 -0.18
N ALA A 552 -8.03 3.29 -0.26
CA ALA A 552 -8.72 2.73 0.88
C ALA A 552 -8.99 1.24 0.68
N TRP A 553 -8.81 0.44 1.73
CA TRP A 553 -8.99 -1.00 1.64
C TRP A 553 -9.55 -1.61 2.93
N THR A 554 -10.20 -2.74 2.74
CA THR A 554 -10.82 -3.56 3.78
C THR A 554 -9.84 -4.63 4.26
N PRO A 555 -10.00 -5.17 5.48
CA PRO A 555 -9.19 -6.30 5.95
C PRO A 555 -9.21 -7.52 5.03
N GLU A 556 -10.30 -7.72 4.29
CA GLU A 556 -10.51 -8.80 3.33
C GLU A 556 -9.72 -8.59 2.02
N GLY A 557 -9.13 -7.41 1.82
CA GLY A 557 -8.28 -7.09 0.67
C GLY A 557 -9.00 -6.38 -0.49
N PHE A 558 -10.30 -6.16 -0.40
CA PHE A 558 -11.02 -5.32 -1.37
C PHE A 558 -10.62 -3.86 -1.19
N PHE A 559 -10.34 -3.18 -2.30
CA PHE A 559 -9.85 -1.81 -2.27
C PHE A 559 -10.51 -0.91 -3.31
N VAL A 560 -10.35 0.39 -3.06
CA VAL A 560 -10.69 1.52 -3.93
C VAL A 560 -9.55 2.50 -3.92
N ASN A 561 -9.29 3.18 -5.03
CA ASN A 561 -8.15 4.07 -5.17
C ASN A 561 -8.41 5.17 -6.18
N SER A 562 -7.64 6.25 -6.08
CA SER A 562 -7.40 7.16 -7.20
C SER A 562 -6.69 6.44 -8.33
N GLU A 563 -6.58 7.05 -9.51
CA GLU A 563 -6.05 6.47 -10.74
C GLU A 563 -4.82 5.56 -10.53
N ASN A 564 -3.84 6.02 -9.76
CA ASN A 564 -2.60 5.28 -9.51
C ASN A 564 -2.39 4.83 -8.06
N GLY A 565 -3.36 5.04 -7.17
CA GLY A 565 -3.22 4.75 -5.74
C GLY A 565 -2.89 3.28 -5.42
N SER A 566 -3.28 2.34 -6.27
CA SER A 566 -2.98 0.89 -6.09
C SER A 566 -1.50 0.55 -6.06
N ARG A 567 -0.60 1.43 -6.52
CA ARG A 567 0.85 1.25 -6.40
C ARG A 567 1.35 1.26 -4.95
N TYR A 568 0.60 1.92 -4.05
CA TYR A 568 0.97 2.15 -2.67
C TYR A 568 0.59 1.01 -1.72
N ILE A 569 -0.01 -0.07 -2.22
CA ILE A 569 -0.34 -1.24 -1.40
C ILE A 569 0.06 -2.54 -2.10
N GLY A 570 0.16 -3.61 -1.30
CA GLY A 570 0.33 -4.95 -1.81
C GLY A 570 0.23 -5.99 -0.71
N TRP A 571 0.00 -7.23 -1.11
CA TRP A 571 -0.15 -8.35 -0.20
C TRP A 571 1.21 -8.86 0.24
N HIS A 572 1.43 -8.80 1.54
CA HIS A 572 2.51 -9.47 2.23
C HIS A 572 2.07 -10.91 2.53
N VAL A 573 2.85 -11.88 2.03
CA VAL A 573 2.56 -13.31 2.19
C VAL A 573 3.69 -13.95 2.99
N ASN A 574 3.37 -14.34 4.22
CA ASN A 574 4.30 -15.05 5.10
C ASN A 574 4.65 -16.42 4.50
N GLN A 575 5.93 -16.78 4.53
CA GLN A 575 6.42 -18.09 4.06
C GLN A 575 7.04 -18.93 5.19
N GLY A 576 6.74 -18.56 6.44
CA GLY A 576 7.44 -19.05 7.63
C GLY A 576 8.69 -18.23 7.95
N ILE A 577 9.13 -18.30 9.20
CA ILE A 577 10.23 -17.48 9.75
C ILE A 577 11.57 -17.68 9.03
N SER A 578 11.79 -18.86 8.44
CA SER A 578 13.03 -19.21 7.75
C SER A 578 13.09 -18.78 6.29
N LYS A 579 12.06 -18.10 5.77
CA LYS A 579 12.00 -17.64 4.38
C LYS A 579 11.56 -16.18 4.33
N ALA A 580 12.12 -15.43 3.39
CA ALA A 580 11.66 -14.07 3.12
C ALA A 580 10.19 -14.10 2.70
N ALA A 581 9.42 -13.10 3.11
CA ALA A 581 8.03 -12.98 2.70
C ALA A 581 7.92 -12.57 1.23
N LYS A 582 6.87 -13.03 0.56
CA LYS A 582 6.54 -12.56 -0.79
C LYS A 582 5.71 -11.28 -0.70
N TYR A 583 5.88 -10.41 -1.70
CA TYR A 583 5.09 -9.19 -1.84
C TYR A 583 4.45 -9.16 -3.23
N PHE A 584 3.13 -9.01 -3.27
CA PHE A 584 2.35 -8.91 -4.51
C PHE A 584 1.70 -7.53 -4.58
N PRO A 585 2.17 -6.62 -5.46
CA PRO A 585 1.56 -5.32 -5.65
C PRO A 585 0.07 -5.43 -5.99
N ALA A 586 -0.78 -4.56 -5.42
CA ALA A 586 -2.22 -4.68 -5.65
C ALA A 586 -2.65 -4.41 -7.09
N SER A 587 -1.87 -3.59 -7.80
CA SER A 587 -2.04 -3.34 -9.23
C SER A 587 -2.04 -4.62 -10.09
N ARG A 588 -1.42 -5.71 -9.61
CA ARG A 588 -1.36 -7.02 -10.29
C ARG A 588 -2.63 -7.85 -10.14
N LEU A 589 -3.41 -7.62 -9.07
CA LEU A 589 -4.68 -8.32 -8.80
C LEU A 589 -5.89 -7.37 -8.90
N TYR A 590 -5.71 -6.23 -9.55
CA TYR A 590 -6.70 -5.14 -9.64
C TYR A 590 -8.05 -5.63 -10.17
N ASP A 591 -8.07 -6.45 -11.22
CA ASP A 591 -9.30 -6.93 -11.85
C ASP A 591 -10.19 -7.72 -10.87
N GLN A 592 -9.61 -8.36 -9.85
CA GLN A 592 -10.31 -9.14 -8.84
C GLN A 592 -10.68 -8.32 -7.60
N PHE A 593 -9.74 -7.53 -7.07
CA PHE A 593 -9.87 -6.91 -5.74
C PHE A 593 -10.21 -5.41 -5.76
N TYR A 594 -10.14 -4.73 -6.92
CA TYR A 594 -10.77 -3.42 -7.06
C TYR A 594 -12.29 -3.59 -7.07
N ARG A 595 -12.91 -3.32 -5.92
CA ARG A 595 -14.34 -3.54 -5.64
C ARG A 595 -14.95 -2.43 -4.77
N PRO A 596 -15.11 -1.21 -5.33
CA PRO A 596 -15.81 -0.12 -4.67
C PRO A 596 -17.19 -0.49 -4.10
N ASP A 597 -17.90 -1.37 -4.78
CA ASP A 597 -19.22 -1.87 -4.39
C ASP A 597 -19.18 -2.66 -3.08
N ILE A 598 -18.16 -3.50 -2.87
CA ILE A 598 -17.99 -4.27 -1.63
C ILE A 598 -17.54 -3.36 -0.49
N VAL A 599 -16.56 -2.49 -0.76
CA VAL A 599 -16.04 -1.55 0.25
C VAL A 599 -17.18 -0.71 0.82
N GLN A 600 -18.09 -0.21 -0.02
CA GLN A 600 -19.22 0.57 0.47
C GLN A 600 -20.25 -0.27 1.24
N ALA A 601 -20.54 -1.51 0.81
CA ALA A 601 -21.44 -2.39 1.53
C ALA A 601 -20.97 -2.63 2.99
N ILE A 602 -19.65 -2.81 3.17
CA ILE A 602 -19.02 -2.95 4.50
C ILE A 602 -19.25 -1.68 5.36
N LEU A 603 -19.09 -0.49 4.78
CA LEU A 603 -19.26 0.78 5.51
C LEU A 603 -20.70 0.99 5.99
N MET A 604 -21.69 0.53 5.23
CA MET A 604 -23.11 0.61 5.61
C MET A 604 -23.52 -0.37 6.70
N GLY A 605 -22.67 -1.33 7.06
CA GLY A 605 -23.07 -2.45 7.91
C GLY A 605 -24.19 -3.29 7.29
N LYS A 606 -24.30 -3.32 5.95
CA LYS A 606 -25.32 -4.10 5.23
C LYS A 606 -24.73 -5.42 4.73
N ASP A 607 -25.45 -6.50 5.04
CA ASP A 607 -25.42 -7.82 4.39
C ASP A 607 -24.10 -8.60 4.50
N GLU A 608 -23.77 -9.09 5.70
CA GLU A 608 -22.66 -10.03 5.96
C GLU A 608 -22.65 -11.22 4.98
N ALA A 609 -23.83 -11.67 4.55
CA ALA A 609 -23.99 -12.76 3.59
C ALA A 609 -23.38 -12.43 2.21
N LYS A 610 -23.52 -11.19 1.71
CA LYS A 610 -22.92 -10.76 0.44
C LYS A 610 -21.42 -10.56 0.53
N ILE A 611 -20.93 -10.05 1.67
CA ILE A 611 -19.49 -9.94 1.93
C ILE A 611 -18.88 -11.34 1.96
N LEU A 612 -19.57 -12.31 2.59
CA LEU A 612 -19.16 -13.70 2.63
C LEU A 612 -19.20 -14.35 1.24
N GLU A 613 -20.25 -14.10 0.45
CA GLU A 613 -20.36 -14.57 -0.93
C GLU A 613 -19.24 -14.01 -1.80
N ALA A 614 -19.02 -12.69 -1.78
CA ALA A 614 -17.94 -12.07 -2.54
C ALA A 614 -16.56 -12.58 -2.09
N SER A 615 -16.34 -12.72 -0.79
CA SER A 615 -15.08 -13.28 -0.24
C SER A 615 -14.89 -14.76 -0.60
N SER A 616 -15.97 -15.52 -0.80
CA SER A 616 -15.92 -16.90 -1.27
C SER A 616 -15.55 -17.00 -2.76
N ARG A 617 -16.00 -16.03 -3.58
CA ARG A 617 -15.72 -15.97 -5.02
C ARG A 617 -14.33 -15.41 -5.32
N PHE A 618 -13.90 -14.38 -4.59
CA PHE A 618 -12.61 -13.70 -4.77
C PHE A 618 -11.65 -14.11 -3.66
N ASN A 619 -11.28 -15.39 -3.67
CA ASN A 619 -10.39 -15.96 -2.67
C ASN A 619 -8.92 -15.65 -3.02
N LEU A 620 -8.32 -14.80 -2.20
CA LEU A 620 -6.93 -14.38 -2.35
C LEU A 620 -5.94 -15.54 -2.29
N ASP A 621 -6.14 -16.50 -1.38
CA ASP A 621 -5.23 -17.63 -1.21
C ASP A 621 -5.20 -18.47 -2.49
N GLN A 622 -6.38 -18.79 -3.03
CA GLN A 622 -6.51 -19.51 -4.31
C GLN A 622 -5.88 -18.73 -5.48
N THR A 623 -6.05 -17.41 -5.53
CA THR A 623 -5.43 -16.57 -6.55
C THR A 623 -3.91 -16.63 -6.46
N LEU A 624 -3.33 -16.51 -5.26
CA LEU A 624 -1.88 -16.57 -5.06
C LEU A 624 -1.31 -17.96 -5.33
N GLU A 625 -2.08 -19.03 -5.07
CA GLU A 625 -1.72 -20.41 -5.40
C GLU A 625 -1.72 -20.72 -6.90
N SER A 626 -2.45 -19.95 -7.71
CA SER A 626 -2.50 -20.14 -9.17
C SER A 626 -1.18 -19.88 -9.91
N GLY A 627 -0.15 -19.44 -9.19
CA GLY A 627 1.21 -19.24 -9.69
C GLY A 627 1.46 -17.82 -10.21
N SER A 628 2.72 -17.38 -10.13
CA SER A 628 3.13 -16.04 -10.52
C SER A 628 3.00 -15.79 -12.02
N ALA A 629 2.69 -14.55 -12.39
CA ALA A 629 2.78 -14.07 -13.77
C ALA A 629 4.22 -14.15 -14.30
N PRO A 630 4.41 -14.30 -15.62
CA PRO A 630 5.74 -14.27 -16.22
C PRO A 630 6.37 -12.88 -16.09
N VAL A 631 7.70 -12.83 -16.00
CA VAL A 631 8.44 -11.57 -16.08
C VAL A 631 8.57 -11.16 -17.54
N VAL A 632 8.21 -9.92 -17.85
CA VAL A 632 8.30 -9.35 -19.20
C VAL A 632 9.56 -8.49 -19.31
N LYS A 633 10.36 -8.69 -20.35
CA LYS A 633 11.52 -7.84 -20.66
C LYS A 633 11.52 -7.49 -22.14
N PHE A 634 11.80 -6.24 -22.48
CA PHE A 634 12.04 -5.87 -23.87
C PHE A 634 13.38 -6.41 -24.37
N LEU A 635 13.38 -6.93 -25.59
CA LEU A 635 14.56 -7.32 -26.35
C LEU A 635 14.87 -6.26 -27.43
N GLU A 636 13.83 -5.74 -28.09
CA GLU A 636 13.92 -4.71 -29.13
C GLU A 636 12.73 -3.74 -29.02
N PRO A 637 12.89 -2.46 -29.40
CA PRO A 637 14.16 -1.80 -29.78
C PRO A 637 15.07 -1.51 -28.57
N VAL A 638 16.38 -1.36 -28.80
CA VAL A 638 17.35 -1.01 -27.74
C VAL A 638 17.57 0.52 -27.67
N LEU A 639 17.12 1.25 -28.69
CA LEU A 639 17.30 2.70 -28.82
C LEU A 639 16.11 3.45 -28.21
N ASN A 640 16.36 4.69 -27.77
CA ASN A 640 15.35 5.59 -27.19
C ASN A 640 14.74 6.56 -28.21
N GLU A 641 15.18 6.51 -29.47
CA GLU A 641 14.69 7.35 -30.56
C GLU A 641 14.63 6.58 -31.89
N THR A 642 13.74 6.99 -32.79
CA THR A 642 13.61 6.43 -34.14
C THR A 642 13.08 7.48 -35.13
N SER A 643 13.36 7.27 -36.42
CA SER A 643 12.71 7.99 -37.53
C SER A 643 11.70 7.10 -38.28
N GLN A 644 11.63 5.81 -37.92
CA GLN A 644 10.67 4.88 -38.51
C GLN A 644 9.35 4.93 -37.73
N ARG A 645 8.25 5.18 -38.45
CA ARG A 645 6.90 5.20 -37.86
C ARG A 645 6.46 3.80 -37.43
N ASP A 646 6.71 2.80 -38.26
CA ASP A 646 6.42 1.40 -37.94
C ASP A 646 7.67 0.73 -37.40
N ILE A 647 7.57 0.18 -36.19
CA ILE A 647 8.67 -0.51 -35.53
C ILE A 647 8.28 -1.92 -35.12
N LYS A 648 9.29 -2.78 -35.01
CA LYS A 648 9.16 -4.12 -34.46
C LYS A 648 9.54 -4.09 -32.98
N ALA A 649 8.60 -4.40 -32.10
CA ALA A 649 8.87 -4.55 -30.67
C ALA A 649 8.92 -6.04 -30.32
N ALA A 650 10.02 -6.49 -29.72
CA ALA A 650 10.22 -7.87 -29.30
C ALA A 650 10.38 -7.95 -27.78
N ILE A 651 9.73 -8.92 -27.16
CA ILE A 651 9.78 -9.15 -25.71
C ILE A 651 10.21 -10.59 -25.41
N ALA A 652 10.87 -10.77 -24.26
CA ALA A 652 11.07 -12.03 -23.59
C ALA A 652 10.07 -12.18 -22.43
N LEU A 653 9.47 -13.36 -22.33
CA LEU A 653 8.55 -13.78 -21.28
C LEU A 653 9.21 -14.91 -20.49
N ILE A 654 9.52 -14.65 -19.23
CA ILE A 654 10.22 -15.60 -18.36
C ILE A 654 9.21 -16.22 -17.40
N ASP A 655 8.87 -17.49 -17.61
CA ASP A 655 7.88 -18.20 -16.79
C ASP A 655 8.40 -18.41 -15.36
N GLN A 656 7.62 -17.94 -14.38
CA GLN A 656 7.90 -18.07 -12.95
C GLN A 656 7.16 -19.25 -12.30
N GLY A 657 6.60 -20.16 -13.10
CA GLY A 657 5.90 -21.36 -12.67
C GLY A 657 4.37 -21.29 -12.72
N GLY A 658 3.80 -20.11 -12.99
CA GLY A 658 2.36 -19.92 -13.23
C GLY A 658 1.94 -20.07 -14.70
N GLY A 659 2.91 -20.26 -15.62
CA GLY A 659 2.67 -20.31 -17.05
C GLY A 659 2.41 -18.93 -17.66
N VAL A 660 2.34 -18.88 -18.99
CA VAL A 660 2.06 -17.66 -19.76
C VAL A 660 0.60 -17.69 -20.23
N GLY A 661 -0.19 -16.70 -19.80
CA GLY A 661 -1.57 -16.48 -20.21
C GLY A 661 -1.70 -15.39 -21.26
N LYS A 662 -2.71 -14.50 -21.11
CA LYS A 662 -2.93 -13.38 -22.03
C LYS A 662 -1.83 -12.33 -21.93
N ILE A 663 -1.49 -11.71 -23.06
CA ILE A 663 -0.49 -10.62 -23.14
C ILE A 663 -1.16 -9.39 -23.73
N ILE A 664 -1.06 -8.28 -23.02
CA ILE A 664 -1.68 -7.01 -23.39
C ILE A 664 -0.57 -6.05 -23.80
N TRP A 665 -0.70 -5.50 -25.01
CA TRP A 665 0.13 -4.45 -25.54
C TRP A 665 -0.60 -3.12 -25.43
N LYS A 666 0.06 -2.13 -24.86
CA LYS A 666 -0.41 -0.76 -24.76
C LYS A 666 0.57 0.19 -25.43
N LEU A 667 0.04 1.17 -26.14
CA LEU A 667 0.79 2.27 -26.73
C LEU A 667 0.17 3.58 -26.27
N ASN A 668 0.97 4.41 -25.62
CA ASN A 668 0.54 5.67 -24.99
C ASN A 668 -0.66 5.48 -24.03
N GLY A 669 -0.72 4.29 -23.41
CA GLY A 669 -1.78 3.87 -22.49
C GLY A 669 -3.02 3.25 -23.15
N VAL A 670 -3.16 3.29 -24.49
CA VAL A 670 -4.25 2.62 -25.22
C VAL A 670 -3.89 1.17 -25.47
N THR A 671 -4.82 0.24 -25.21
CA THR A 671 -4.62 -1.16 -25.57
C THR A 671 -4.71 -1.33 -27.08
N ILE A 672 -3.62 -1.81 -27.69
CA ILE A 672 -3.43 -2.00 -29.14
C ILE A 672 -3.14 -3.47 -29.51
N GLY A 673 -3.24 -4.38 -28.53
CA GLY A 673 -3.22 -5.80 -28.79
C GLY A 673 -3.51 -6.63 -27.55
N VAL A 674 -4.23 -7.73 -27.75
CA VAL A 674 -4.48 -8.75 -26.73
C VAL A 674 -4.17 -10.11 -27.35
N GLU A 675 -2.98 -10.65 -27.07
CA GLU A 675 -2.60 -11.99 -27.51
C GLU A 675 -3.12 -13.03 -26.51
N LYS A 676 -3.83 -14.05 -27.00
CA LYS A 676 -4.41 -15.15 -26.22
C LYS A 676 -3.95 -16.51 -26.77
N ASP A 677 -4.05 -17.55 -25.95
CA ASP A 677 -3.81 -18.96 -26.33
C ASP A 677 -2.42 -19.25 -26.90
N GLY A 678 -1.42 -18.45 -26.54
CA GLY A 678 -0.03 -18.65 -26.99
C GLY A 678 0.22 -18.37 -28.46
N ARG A 679 -0.72 -17.74 -29.19
CA ARG A 679 -0.50 -17.36 -30.59
C ARG A 679 0.66 -16.38 -30.71
N GLY A 680 1.58 -16.65 -31.63
CA GLY A 680 2.78 -15.82 -31.86
C GLY A 680 3.89 -15.98 -30.80
N ILE A 681 3.69 -16.80 -29.77
CA ILE A 681 4.68 -17.04 -28.72
C ILE A 681 5.63 -18.17 -29.14
N THR A 682 6.93 -17.90 -29.20
CA THR A 682 7.95 -18.89 -29.55
C THR A 682 8.77 -19.28 -28.32
N ALA A 683 8.83 -20.56 -27.99
CA ALA A 683 9.67 -21.05 -26.89
C ALA A 683 11.16 -21.00 -27.29
N LEU A 684 11.98 -20.31 -26.50
CA LEU A 684 13.42 -20.31 -26.71
C LEU A 684 14.06 -21.60 -26.13
N PRO A 685 15.13 -22.13 -26.75
CA PRO A 685 15.80 -23.33 -26.25
C PRO A 685 16.32 -23.12 -24.82
N ARG A 686 16.04 -24.08 -23.93
CA ARG A 686 16.61 -24.05 -22.58
C ARG A 686 18.10 -24.41 -22.65
N LYS A 687 18.96 -23.62 -21.99
CA LYS A 687 20.40 -23.94 -21.87
C LYS A 687 20.64 -25.20 -21.03
N THR A 688 19.77 -25.50 -20.06
CA THR A 688 19.80 -26.71 -19.22
C THR A 688 18.37 -27.16 -18.89
N LYS A 689 18.18 -28.44 -18.49
CA LYS A 689 16.85 -28.93 -18.06
C LYS A 689 16.27 -28.17 -16.87
N THR A 690 17.13 -27.56 -16.04
CA THR A 690 16.77 -26.78 -14.84
C THR A 690 16.57 -25.29 -15.10
N ALA A 691 16.95 -24.78 -16.28
CA ALA A 691 16.75 -23.38 -16.63
C ALA A 691 15.25 -23.04 -16.78
N GLN A 692 14.88 -21.83 -16.37
CA GLN A 692 13.53 -21.30 -16.59
C GLN A 692 13.19 -21.27 -18.09
N GLN A 693 11.93 -21.56 -18.42
CA GLN A 693 11.47 -21.45 -19.79
C GLN A 693 11.34 -19.97 -20.16
N ILE A 694 11.95 -19.59 -21.27
CA ILE A 694 11.81 -18.26 -21.85
C ILE A 694 11.02 -18.40 -23.14
N PHE A 695 10.10 -17.48 -23.38
CA PHE A 695 9.39 -17.34 -24.63
C PHE A 695 9.66 -15.97 -25.25
N SER A 696 9.59 -15.85 -26.57
CA SER A 696 9.63 -14.58 -27.28
C SER A 696 8.30 -14.30 -27.96
N LEU A 697 7.92 -13.02 -28.00
CA LEU A 697 6.79 -12.51 -28.75
C LEU A 697 7.22 -11.24 -29.46
N THR A 698 6.72 -11.02 -30.67
CA THR A 698 6.98 -9.82 -31.45
C THR A 698 5.67 -9.21 -31.93
N LYS A 699 5.57 -7.89 -31.85
CA LYS A 699 4.47 -7.12 -32.42
C LYS A 699 5.00 -5.97 -33.27
N LEU A 700 4.35 -5.71 -34.40
CA LEU A 700 4.55 -4.48 -35.17
C LEU A 700 3.72 -3.36 -34.55
N LEU A 701 4.33 -2.21 -34.31
CA LEU A 701 3.73 -1.05 -33.66
C LEU A 701 3.88 0.17 -34.55
N THR A 702 2.78 0.89 -34.76
CA THR A 702 2.77 2.17 -35.48
C THR A 702 2.77 3.30 -34.47
N LEU A 703 3.86 4.06 -34.42
CA LEU A 703 4.07 5.14 -33.47
C LEU A 703 3.30 6.40 -33.85
N SER A 704 3.05 7.24 -32.84
CA SER A 704 2.58 8.62 -33.02
C SER A 704 3.78 9.58 -33.02
N PRO A 705 3.68 10.76 -33.65
CA PRO A 705 4.73 11.79 -33.54
C PRO A 705 5.06 12.12 -32.07
N GLY A 706 6.35 12.33 -31.77
CA GLY A 706 6.81 12.66 -30.42
C GLY A 706 7.08 11.43 -29.54
N ASN A 707 6.91 11.60 -28.22
CA ASN A 707 7.21 10.56 -27.25
C ASN A 707 6.13 9.48 -27.26
N ASN A 708 6.55 8.23 -27.43
CA ASN A 708 5.69 7.07 -27.34
C ASN A 708 6.10 6.20 -26.15
N THR A 709 5.14 5.78 -25.34
CA THR A 709 5.34 4.80 -24.28
C THR A 709 4.69 3.48 -24.68
N ILE A 710 5.53 2.47 -24.87
CA ILE A 710 5.11 1.09 -25.11
C ILE A 710 5.08 0.38 -23.77
N GLU A 711 3.94 -0.22 -23.45
CA GLU A 711 3.74 -0.98 -22.22
C GLU A 711 3.25 -2.39 -22.55
N VAL A 712 3.83 -3.38 -21.90
CA VAL A 712 3.42 -4.79 -22.04
C VAL A 712 3.13 -5.38 -20.67
N VAL A 713 1.94 -5.97 -20.54
CA VAL A 713 1.49 -6.67 -19.34
C VAL A 713 1.12 -8.10 -19.71
N ALA A 714 1.74 -9.07 -19.05
CA ALA A 714 1.44 -10.48 -19.25
C ALA A 714 0.72 -11.04 -18.02
N TYR A 715 -0.17 -12.00 -18.22
CA TYR A 715 -0.86 -12.68 -17.13
C TYR A 715 -0.33 -14.09 -16.95
N ASN A 716 -0.49 -14.66 -15.76
CA ASN A 716 -0.34 -16.10 -15.57
C ASN A 716 -1.37 -16.88 -16.39
N LYS A 717 -1.21 -18.20 -16.49
CA LYS A 717 -2.06 -19.05 -17.35
C LYS A 717 -3.56 -18.97 -17.01
N THR A 718 -3.90 -18.76 -15.74
CA THR A 718 -5.29 -18.62 -15.28
C THR A 718 -5.87 -17.23 -15.53
N GLY A 719 -5.05 -16.24 -15.86
CA GLY A 719 -5.48 -14.86 -16.05
C GLY A 719 -5.74 -14.08 -14.76
N SER A 720 -5.37 -14.64 -13.60
CA SER A 720 -5.68 -14.06 -12.27
C SER A 720 -4.63 -13.07 -11.77
N ILE A 721 -3.37 -13.24 -12.16
CA ILE A 721 -2.25 -12.40 -11.74
C ILE A 721 -1.60 -11.78 -12.96
N ALA A 722 -1.50 -10.45 -12.98
CA ALA A 722 -0.73 -9.70 -13.98
C ALA A 722 0.75 -9.56 -13.58
N SER A 723 1.63 -9.39 -14.57
CA SER A 723 3.03 -9.01 -14.38
C SER A 723 3.14 -7.54 -13.99
N ASP A 724 4.32 -7.11 -13.56
CA ASP A 724 4.62 -5.68 -13.64
C ASP A 724 4.60 -5.26 -15.11
N PRO A 725 4.11 -4.04 -15.41
CA PRO A 725 4.17 -3.51 -16.76
C PRO A 725 5.63 -3.30 -17.16
N ALA A 726 6.08 -4.03 -18.19
CA ALA A 726 7.32 -3.67 -18.86
C ALA A 726 7.04 -2.41 -19.67
N LYS A 727 7.78 -1.33 -19.41
CA LYS A 727 7.64 -0.05 -20.12
C LYS A 727 8.89 0.28 -20.89
N MET A 728 8.71 0.91 -22.04
CA MET A 728 9.76 1.49 -22.86
C MET A 728 9.27 2.81 -23.44
N SER A 729 10.12 3.82 -23.44
CA SER A 729 9.82 5.11 -24.07
C SER A 729 10.67 5.29 -25.31
N LEU A 730 10.05 5.74 -26.40
CA LEU A 730 10.68 5.90 -27.69
C LEU A 730 10.21 7.20 -28.34
N LEU A 731 11.16 8.08 -28.68
CA LEU A 731 10.89 9.33 -29.38
C LEU A 731 10.85 9.11 -30.90
N LEU A 732 9.73 9.39 -31.55
CA LEU A 732 9.64 9.49 -33.00
C LEU A 732 10.01 10.92 -33.44
N LYS A 733 11.14 11.09 -34.13
CA LYS A 733 11.63 12.39 -34.60
C LYS A 733 10.75 12.93 -35.74
N ASP A 734 10.31 14.17 -35.57
CA ASP A 734 9.40 14.96 -36.40
C ASP A 734 9.13 14.45 -37.82
N MET A 735 7.89 13.98 -38.01
CA MET A 735 7.22 13.99 -39.30
C MET A 735 5.98 14.86 -39.18
N ILE A 736 5.72 15.71 -40.18
CA ILE A 736 4.52 16.54 -40.26
C ILE A 736 3.30 15.62 -40.17
N SER A 737 2.50 15.77 -39.12
CA SER A 737 1.27 15.01 -38.95
C SER A 737 0.18 15.60 -39.83
N GLU A 738 -0.37 14.81 -40.76
CA GLU A 738 -1.63 15.16 -41.42
C GLU A 738 -2.74 15.38 -40.38
N PRO A 739 -3.74 16.24 -40.69
CA PRO A 739 -4.94 16.37 -39.86
C PRO A 739 -5.64 15.00 -39.69
N PRO A 740 -6.13 14.68 -38.48
CA PRO A 740 -6.69 13.36 -38.19
C PRO A 740 -8.01 13.11 -38.92
N SER A 741 -8.35 11.84 -39.15
CA SER A 741 -9.70 11.44 -39.53
C SER A 741 -10.52 11.07 -38.28
N LEU A 742 -11.84 11.21 -38.36
CA LEU A 742 -12.77 10.76 -37.32
C LEU A 742 -13.51 9.51 -37.81
N HIS A 743 -13.43 8.41 -37.06
CA HIS A 743 -14.17 7.18 -37.33
C HIS A 743 -15.21 6.95 -36.25
N ILE A 744 -16.48 6.93 -36.63
CA ILE A 744 -17.62 6.80 -35.71
C ILE A 744 -18.29 5.44 -35.91
N LEU A 745 -18.47 4.71 -34.82
CA LEU A 745 -19.34 3.55 -34.75
C LEU A 745 -20.54 3.89 -33.85
N ALA A 746 -21.72 4.04 -34.46
CA ALA A 746 -22.97 4.33 -33.76
C ALA A 746 -23.86 3.09 -33.76
N ILE A 747 -24.22 2.62 -32.56
CA ILE A 747 -25.06 1.43 -32.35
C ILE A 747 -26.31 1.84 -31.59
N GLY A 748 -27.48 1.50 -32.14
CA GLY A 748 -28.78 1.76 -31.51
C GLY A 748 -29.68 0.54 -31.62
N ILE A 749 -30.26 0.08 -30.52
CA ILE A 749 -31.13 -1.10 -30.52
C ILE A 749 -32.47 -0.77 -29.84
N ASN A 750 -33.52 -0.69 -30.65
CA ASN A 750 -34.90 -0.59 -30.19
C ASN A 750 -35.59 -1.95 -30.22
N GLN A 751 -35.34 -2.76 -31.24
CA GLN A 751 -36.09 -4.00 -31.51
C GLN A 751 -35.27 -5.25 -31.17
N TYR A 752 -35.22 -5.59 -29.89
CA TYR A 752 -34.63 -6.84 -29.41
C TYR A 752 -35.43 -8.07 -29.84
N ARG A 753 -34.78 -9.25 -29.86
CA ARG A 753 -35.48 -10.53 -30.06
C ARG A 753 -36.57 -10.79 -29.02
N ASP A 754 -36.30 -10.39 -27.78
CA ASP A 754 -37.29 -10.40 -26.72
C ASP A 754 -38.04 -9.06 -26.70
N LYS A 755 -39.36 -9.12 -26.88
CA LYS A 755 -40.22 -7.93 -26.92
C LYS A 755 -40.22 -7.14 -25.62
N SER A 756 -39.93 -7.80 -24.49
CA SER A 756 -39.84 -7.13 -23.19
C SER A 756 -38.63 -6.20 -23.06
N LEU A 757 -37.65 -6.34 -23.96
CA LEU A 757 -36.43 -5.53 -23.99
C LEU A 757 -36.53 -4.38 -25.01
N TRP A 758 -37.71 -4.17 -25.61
CA TRP A 758 -37.84 -3.12 -26.63
C TRP A 758 -37.70 -1.72 -26.05
N LEU A 759 -36.91 -0.88 -26.73
CA LEU A 759 -36.68 0.52 -26.40
C LEU A 759 -37.31 1.43 -27.46
N LYS A 760 -37.47 2.72 -27.14
CA LYS A 760 -38.09 3.71 -28.05
C LYS A 760 -37.06 4.62 -28.69
N PHE A 761 -36.04 5.06 -27.95
CA PHE A 761 -35.19 6.19 -28.37
C PHE A 761 -33.76 5.80 -28.75
N ALA A 762 -33.31 4.57 -28.53
CA ALA A 762 -31.91 4.18 -28.78
C ALA A 762 -31.45 4.37 -30.23
N VAL A 763 -32.30 4.08 -31.22
CA VAL A 763 -32.00 4.34 -32.64
C VAL A 763 -32.05 5.84 -32.98
N PRO A 764 -33.13 6.59 -32.64
CA PRO A 764 -33.16 8.05 -32.81
C PRO A 764 -31.97 8.79 -32.15
N ASP A 765 -31.58 8.38 -30.95
CA ASP A 765 -30.49 8.97 -30.18
C ASP A 765 -29.15 8.82 -30.91
N ALA A 766 -28.87 7.62 -31.42
CA ALA A 766 -27.68 7.35 -32.24
C ALA A 766 -27.65 8.18 -33.53
N GLN A 767 -28.79 8.30 -34.21
CA GLN A 767 -28.91 9.08 -35.45
C GLN A 767 -28.68 10.58 -35.20
N SER A 768 -29.31 11.15 -34.16
CA SER A 768 -29.15 12.56 -33.81
C SER A 768 -27.71 12.89 -33.43
N LEU A 769 -27.04 12.01 -32.68
CA LEU A 769 -25.64 12.23 -32.31
C LEU A 769 -24.71 12.23 -33.53
N VAL A 770 -24.86 11.26 -34.44
CA VAL A 770 -24.07 11.19 -35.67
C VAL A 770 -24.26 12.45 -36.52
N ALA A 771 -25.50 12.90 -36.67
CA ALA A 771 -25.82 14.11 -37.41
C ALA A 771 -25.14 15.33 -36.77
N LYS A 772 -25.25 15.49 -35.44
CA LYS A 772 -24.70 16.64 -34.73
C LYS A 772 -23.18 16.69 -34.76
N ILE A 773 -22.50 15.57 -34.53
CA ILE A 773 -21.04 15.53 -34.61
C ILE A 773 -20.56 15.82 -36.03
N THR A 774 -21.22 15.27 -37.05
CA THR A 774 -20.82 15.51 -38.43
C THR A 774 -20.97 16.99 -38.80
N GLU A 775 -21.99 17.67 -38.26
CA GLU A 775 -22.17 19.12 -38.36
C GLU A 775 -21.04 19.89 -37.65
N THR A 776 -20.72 19.56 -36.40
CA THR A 776 -19.78 20.35 -35.58
C THR A 776 -18.31 20.10 -35.87
N SER A 777 -17.96 18.99 -36.53
CA SER A 777 -16.57 18.48 -36.58
C SER A 777 -15.89 18.61 -37.95
N HIS A 778 -16.59 19.12 -38.97
CA HIS A 778 -16.13 19.18 -40.37
C HIS A 778 -14.87 20.03 -40.62
N THR A 779 -14.52 20.93 -39.71
CA THR A 779 -13.33 21.80 -39.79
C THR A 779 -12.11 21.24 -39.06
N ILE A 780 -12.31 20.25 -38.17
CA ILE A 780 -11.28 19.68 -37.30
C ILE A 780 -10.64 18.45 -37.94
N PHE A 781 -11.45 17.65 -38.63
CA PHE A 781 -11.04 16.38 -39.21
C PHE A 781 -10.96 16.47 -40.74
N LYS A 782 -9.96 15.79 -41.30
CA LYS A 782 -9.78 15.68 -42.75
C LYS A 782 -10.93 14.93 -43.41
N ASP A 783 -11.28 13.79 -42.81
CA ASP A 783 -12.34 12.89 -43.26
C ASP A 783 -13.15 12.41 -42.04
N ILE A 784 -14.47 12.27 -42.21
CA ILE A 784 -15.37 11.70 -41.20
C ILE A 784 -15.99 10.43 -41.80
N SER A 785 -15.70 9.28 -41.18
CA SER A 785 -16.27 7.98 -41.57
C SER A 785 -17.28 7.53 -40.51
N VAL A 786 -18.48 7.13 -40.94
CA VAL A 786 -19.56 6.73 -40.05
C VAL A 786 -19.98 5.30 -40.38
N THR A 787 -20.05 4.45 -39.36
CA THR A 787 -20.57 3.09 -39.43
C THR A 787 -21.76 2.99 -38.48
N GLU A 788 -22.94 2.71 -39.04
CA GLU A 788 -24.21 2.67 -38.29
C GLU A 788 -24.75 1.24 -38.18
N LEU A 789 -25.01 0.79 -36.95
CA LEU A 789 -25.61 -0.51 -36.66
C LEU A 789 -26.91 -0.34 -35.87
N TYR A 790 -28.03 -0.42 -36.58
CA TYR A 790 -29.36 -0.28 -35.99
C TYR A 790 -30.12 -1.62 -35.98
N ASP A 791 -30.80 -1.90 -34.86
CA ASP A 791 -31.71 -3.03 -34.67
C ASP A 791 -31.13 -4.37 -35.17
N ALA A 792 -31.71 -4.95 -36.23
CA ALA A 792 -31.34 -6.26 -36.77
C ALA A 792 -29.86 -6.39 -37.18
N LYS A 793 -29.17 -5.27 -37.43
CA LYS A 793 -27.74 -5.24 -37.77
C LYS A 793 -26.84 -5.27 -36.53
N ALA A 794 -27.34 -4.87 -35.35
CA ALA A 794 -26.59 -4.76 -34.10
C ALA A 794 -26.43 -6.12 -33.38
N THR A 795 -26.00 -7.15 -34.11
CA THR A 795 -25.65 -8.47 -33.55
C THR A 795 -24.23 -8.47 -33.00
N SER A 796 -23.89 -9.44 -32.13
CA SER A 796 -22.50 -9.60 -31.66
C SER A 796 -21.47 -9.62 -32.79
N GLN A 797 -21.77 -10.38 -33.84
CA GLN A 797 -20.92 -10.51 -35.01
C GLN A 797 -20.86 -9.22 -35.82
N GLY A 798 -21.99 -8.52 -35.99
CA GLY A 798 -22.04 -7.24 -36.68
C GLY A 798 -21.20 -6.17 -36.01
N VAL A 799 -21.21 -6.10 -34.67
CA VAL A 799 -20.35 -5.17 -33.91
C VAL A 799 -18.87 -5.47 -34.13
N LEU A 800 -18.48 -6.75 -34.06
CA LEU A 800 -17.10 -7.18 -34.34
C LEU A 800 -16.66 -6.81 -35.77
N GLU A 801 -17.50 -7.08 -36.76
CA GLU A 801 -17.22 -6.77 -38.16
C GLU A 801 -17.05 -5.27 -38.41
N ALA A 802 -17.91 -4.44 -37.81
CA ALA A 802 -17.79 -2.99 -37.89
C ALA A 802 -16.47 -2.47 -37.27
N ILE A 803 -16.09 -2.99 -36.10
CA ILE A 803 -14.82 -2.65 -35.46
C ILE A 803 -13.64 -3.07 -36.35
N ASN A 804 -13.68 -4.27 -36.94
CA ASN A 804 -12.63 -4.76 -37.83
C ASN A 804 -12.50 -3.89 -39.10
N GLN A 805 -13.61 -3.42 -39.66
CA GLN A 805 -13.60 -2.51 -40.82
C GLN A 805 -12.98 -1.16 -40.48
N ILE A 806 -13.27 -0.61 -39.30
CA ILE A 806 -12.65 0.63 -38.81
C ILE A 806 -11.16 0.40 -38.54
N ALA A 807 -10.80 -0.71 -37.91
CA ALA A 807 -9.42 -1.08 -37.60
C ALA A 807 -8.52 -1.16 -38.86
N GLN A 808 -9.07 -1.57 -40.01
CA GLN A 808 -8.33 -1.60 -41.28
C GLN A 808 -8.03 -0.21 -41.85
N LYS A 809 -8.80 0.82 -41.47
CA LYS A 809 -8.68 2.19 -42.01
C LYS A 809 -8.01 3.15 -41.04
N ALA A 810 -8.27 2.99 -39.74
CA ALA A 810 -7.84 3.92 -38.71
C ALA A 810 -6.32 3.93 -38.55
N GLN A 811 -5.76 5.13 -38.40
CA GLN A 811 -4.34 5.36 -38.09
C GLN A 811 -4.13 5.82 -36.65
N SER A 812 -2.87 5.79 -36.17
CA SER A 812 -2.52 6.16 -34.80
C SER A 812 -2.95 7.57 -34.37
N ASN A 813 -2.92 8.55 -35.27
CA ASN A 813 -3.31 9.94 -35.00
C ASN A 813 -4.83 10.20 -35.12
N ASP A 814 -5.59 9.26 -35.71
CA ASP A 814 -7.04 9.41 -35.91
C ASP A 814 -7.80 9.41 -34.58
N VAL A 815 -9.05 9.86 -34.65
CA VAL A 815 -10.01 9.78 -33.55
C VAL A 815 -10.99 8.65 -33.82
N PHE A 816 -11.19 7.77 -32.84
CA PHE A 816 -12.22 6.74 -32.87
C PHE A 816 -13.29 7.02 -31.83
N MET A 817 -14.55 7.04 -32.26
CA MET A 817 -15.70 7.23 -31.38
C MET A 817 -16.64 6.04 -31.46
N LEU A 818 -17.02 5.51 -30.30
CA LEU A 818 -18.02 4.45 -30.16
C LEU A 818 -19.20 5.02 -29.38
N TYR A 819 -20.39 5.02 -29.97
CA TYR A 819 -21.64 5.33 -29.29
C TYR A 819 -22.51 4.08 -29.20
N LEU A 820 -22.88 3.68 -27.98
CA LEU A 820 -23.71 2.51 -27.70
C LEU A 820 -25.00 2.94 -27.01
N ALA A 821 -26.12 2.86 -27.72
CA ALA A 821 -27.47 3.03 -27.18
C ALA A 821 -28.22 1.70 -27.17
N GLY A 822 -28.73 1.29 -26.00
CA GLY A 822 -29.41 0.00 -25.84
C GLY A 822 -29.42 -0.50 -24.40
N HIS A 823 -29.38 -1.82 -24.23
CA HIS A 823 -29.33 -2.46 -22.92
C HIS A 823 -27.91 -2.80 -22.46
N GLY A 824 -27.57 -2.35 -21.26
CA GLY A 824 -26.32 -2.66 -20.56
C GLY A 824 -26.61 -3.31 -19.20
N ILE A 825 -25.83 -4.31 -18.84
CA ILE A 825 -25.91 -5.00 -17.54
C ILE A 825 -24.52 -5.03 -16.91
N THR A 826 -24.47 -4.72 -15.61
CA THR A 826 -23.27 -4.97 -14.81
C THR A 826 -23.43 -6.23 -13.98
N LEU A 827 -22.50 -7.17 -14.14
CA LEU A 827 -22.49 -8.44 -13.43
C LEU A 827 -21.06 -8.72 -12.94
N ASP A 828 -20.91 -9.09 -11.67
CA ASP A 828 -19.60 -9.36 -11.02
C ASP A 828 -18.58 -8.20 -11.17
N GLY A 829 -19.09 -6.95 -11.20
CA GLY A 829 -18.28 -5.74 -11.38
C GLY A 829 -17.73 -5.57 -12.80
N ARG A 830 -18.36 -6.18 -13.81
CA ARG A 830 -18.01 -6.08 -15.23
C ARG A 830 -19.21 -5.66 -16.08
N TYR A 831 -18.94 -4.80 -17.07
CA TYR A 831 -19.94 -4.31 -18.00
C TYR A 831 -20.20 -5.32 -19.11
N HIS A 832 -21.48 -5.50 -19.45
CA HIS A 832 -21.98 -6.35 -20.53
C HIS A 832 -23.00 -5.57 -21.35
N PHE A 833 -22.75 -5.39 -22.64
CA PHE A 833 -23.74 -4.86 -23.58
C PHE A 833 -24.56 -6.01 -24.17
N LEU A 834 -25.89 -5.84 -24.25
CA LEU A 834 -26.78 -6.84 -24.82
C LEU A 834 -27.00 -6.54 -26.32
N PRO A 835 -26.48 -7.38 -27.22
CA PRO A 835 -26.74 -7.26 -28.66
C PRO A 835 -28.15 -7.73 -29.02
N VAL A 836 -28.62 -7.39 -30.22
CA VAL A 836 -29.99 -7.71 -30.67
C VAL A 836 -30.28 -9.22 -30.68
N ASP A 837 -29.25 -10.06 -30.86
CA ASP A 837 -29.33 -11.50 -30.94
C ASP A 837 -29.32 -12.23 -29.57
N PHE A 838 -29.16 -11.47 -28.48
CA PHE A 838 -29.18 -11.95 -27.10
C PHE A 838 -30.52 -12.58 -26.68
N ARG A 839 -30.46 -13.59 -25.81
CA ARG A 839 -31.63 -14.20 -25.15
C ARG A 839 -31.30 -14.48 -23.69
N TYR A 840 -32.14 -13.98 -22.79
CA TYR A 840 -31.96 -14.19 -21.36
C TYR A 840 -32.52 -15.56 -20.93
N HIS A 841 -31.72 -16.32 -20.18
CA HIS A 841 -32.16 -17.54 -19.50
C HIS A 841 -31.82 -17.53 -18.01
N ASN A 842 -30.61 -17.07 -17.68
CA ASN A 842 -30.06 -16.96 -16.34
C ASN A 842 -28.86 -15.98 -16.36
N GLU A 843 -28.19 -15.77 -15.23
CA GLU A 843 -26.99 -14.94 -15.20
C GLU A 843 -25.86 -15.44 -16.12
N ASP A 844 -25.70 -16.76 -16.28
CA ASP A 844 -24.66 -17.33 -17.15
C ASP A 844 -24.88 -16.96 -18.62
N SER A 845 -26.14 -16.81 -19.05
CA SER A 845 -26.45 -16.31 -20.39
C SER A 845 -25.88 -14.90 -20.63
N VAL A 846 -25.89 -14.02 -19.62
CA VAL A 846 -25.28 -12.68 -19.71
C VAL A 846 -23.76 -12.80 -19.81
N ARG A 847 -23.14 -13.69 -19.01
CA ARG A 847 -21.68 -13.92 -19.01
C ARG A 847 -21.18 -14.44 -20.36
N ASP A 848 -21.90 -15.40 -20.94
CA ASP A 848 -21.46 -16.15 -22.13
C ASP A 848 -21.89 -15.51 -23.46
N LYS A 849 -23.04 -14.82 -23.49
CA LYS A 849 -23.64 -14.28 -24.73
C LYS A 849 -23.68 -12.77 -24.79
N GLY A 850 -23.43 -12.06 -23.69
CA GLY A 850 -23.27 -10.61 -23.69
C GLY A 850 -21.92 -10.17 -24.29
N ILE A 851 -21.89 -8.97 -24.87
CA ILE A 851 -20.62 -8.33 -25.25
C ILE A 851 -20.00 -7.77 -23.97
N ASN A 852 -19.11 -8.54 -23.35
CA ASN A 852 -18.47 -8.19 -22.09
C ASN A 852 -17.19 -7.34 -22.28
N GLN A 853 -16.61 -6.90 -21.16
CA GLN A 853 -15.36 -6.15 -21.12
C GLN A 853 -14.19 -6.81 -21.89
N ASP A 854 -14.02 -8.13 -21.80
CA ASP A 854 -12.92 -8.84 -22.47
C ASP A 854 -13.14 -8.87 -23.99
N HIS A 855 -14.39 -8.96 -24.45
CA HIS A 855 -14.74 -8.80 -25.87
C HIS A 855 -14.38 -7.39 -26.35
N LEU A 856 -14.89 -6.34 -25.70
CA LEU A 856 -14.61 -4.96 -26.06
C LEU A 856 -13.12 -4.63 -26.04
N GLN A 857 -12.38 -5.07 -25.01
CA GLN A 857 -10.94 -4.92 -24.94
C GLN A 857 -10.25 -5.56 -26.15
N THR A 858 -10.61 -6.80 -26.47
CA THR A 858 -9.98 -7.54 -27.57
C THR A 858 -10.31 -6.91 -28.92
N TRP A 859 -11.57 -6.58 -29.18
CA TRP A 859 -12.03 -6.02 -30.45
C TRP A 859 -11.46 -4.63 -30.68
N MET A 860 -11.56 -3.74 -29.68
CA MET A 860 -11.03 -2.37 -29.80
C MET A 860 -9.50 -2.32 -29.77
N SER A 861 -8.82 -3.38 -29.33
CA SER A 861 -7.36 -3.46 -29.44
C SER A 861 -6.86 -3.47 -30.88
N GLN A 862 -7.73 -3.77 -31.84
CA GLN A 862 -7.41 -3.75 -33.26
C GLN A 862 -7.42 -2.34 -33.85
N VAL A 863 -8.11 -1.40 -33.21
CA VAL A 863 -8.24 -0.02 -33.69
C VAL A 863 -7.01 0.78 -33.26
N SER A 864 -6.19 1.20 -34.22
CA SER A 864 -4.90 1.86 -33.94
C SER A 864 -5.02 3.30 -33.41
N ALA A 865 -6.17 3.95 -33.62
CA ALA A 865 -6.46 5.31 -33.16
C ALA A 865 -6.20 5.47 -31.66
N GLN A 866 -5.33 6.40 -31.28
CA GLN A 866 -4.97 6.61 -29.87
C GLN A 866 -5.91 7.57 -29.15
N LYS A 867 -6.50 8.51 -29.89
CA LYS A 867 -7.56 9.39 -29.39
C LYS A 867 -8.88 8.65 -29.54
N SER A 868 -9.56 8.37 -28.44
CA SER A 868 -10.85 7.69 -28.51
C SER A 868 -11.78 7.98 -27.36
N LEU A 869 -13.06 8.06 -27.70
CA LEU A 869 -14.16 8.30 -26.79
C LEU A 869 -15.22 7.20 -26.97
N ILE A 870 -15.63 6.61 -25.86
CA ILE A 870 -16.72 5.65 -25.79
C ILE A 870 -17.86 6.30 -25.01
N LEU A 871 -19.02 6.39 -25.64
CA LEU A 871 -20.25 6.93 -25.08
C LEU A 871 -21.25 5.80 -24.89
N LEU A 872 -21.67 5.57 -23.66
CA LEU A 872 -22.57 4.46 -23.29
C LEU A 872 -23.91 5.04 -22.84
N ASP A 873 -24.88 5.11 -23.75
CA ASP A 873 -26.27 5.46 -23.46
C ASP A 873 -27.12 4.21 -23.22
N THR A 874 -26.75 3.43 -22.20
CA THR A 874 -27.39 2.15 -21.95
C THR A 874 -28.35 2.15 -20.77
N CYS A 875 -29.57 1.66 -21.01
CA CYS A 875 -30.57 1.41 -19.99
C CYS A 875 -30.35 0.04 -19.34
N ASN A 876 -30.50 -0.05 -18.02
CA ASN A 876 -30.46 -1.33 -17.32
C ASN A 876 -31.73 -2.17 -17.61
N SER A 877 -31.57 -3.42 -18.05
CA SER A 877 -32.66 -4.38 -18.33
C SER A 877 -33.29 -4.94 -17.03
N GLY A 878 -33.75 -4.05 -16.16
CA GLY A 878 -34.10 -4.36 -14.77
C GLY A 878 -35.29 -5.31 -14.55
N SER A 879 -36.00 -5.77 -15.58
CA SER A 879 -37.18 -6.64 -15.41
C SER A 879 -36.85 -8.11 -15.13
N TYR A 880 -35.66 -8.62 -15.52
CA TYR A 880 -35.33 -10.06 -15.40
C TYR A 880 -34.38 -10.43 -14.24
N VAL A 881 -33.60 -9.49 -13.72
CA VAL A 881 -32.50 -9.76 -12.75
C VAL A 881 -32.76 -9.09 -11.40
N MET A 882 -34.02 -9.14 -10.92
CA MET A 882 -34.52 -8.43 -9.72
C MET A 882 -34.02 -8.96 -8.36
N ALA A 883 -32.89 -9.68 -8.28
CA ALA A 883 -32.39 -10.23 -7.01
C ALA A 883 -31.43 -9.29 -6.22
N GLN A 884 -30.95 -8.18 -6.80
CA GLN A 884 -29.99 -7.30 -6.11
C GLN A 884 -30.51 -5.86 -6.00
N ALA A 885 -31.26 -5.55 -4.94
CA ALA A 885 -31.89 -4.25 -4.74
C ALA A 885 -31.05 -3.22 -3.94
N ALA A 886 -29.85 -3.57 -3.44
CA ALA A 886 -29.11 -2.70 -2.50
C ALA A 886 -27.74 -2.17 -2.97
N THR A 887 -27.22 -2.59 -4.13
CA THR A 887 -25.83 -2.32 -4.58
C THR A 887 -25.72 -1.85 -6.03
N ARG A 888 -26.85 -1.53 -6.69
CA ARG A 888 -26.96 -1.37 -8.15
C ARG A 888 -26.00 -0.34 -8.75
N GLY A 889 -25.80 0.79 -8.09
CA GLY A 889 -25.04 1.92 -8.62
C GLY A 889 -23.52 1.80 -8.64
N ILE A 890 -22.95 1.16 -7.63
CA ILE A 890 -21.49 1.11 -7.42
C ILE A 890 -20.83 0.05 -8.29
N ALA A 891 -21.57 -1.02 -8.58
CA ALA A 891 -21.14 -2.04 -9.51
C ALA A 891 -20.87 -1.43 -10.90
N GLU A 892 -21.75 -0.53 -11.35
CA GLU A 892 -21.65 0.15 -12.66
C GLU A 892 -20.39 1.01 -12.74
N LYS A 893 -20.11 1.87 -11.76
CA LYS A 893 -18.85 2.64 -11.70
C LYS A 893 -17.62 1.73 -11.73
N THR A 894 -17.63 0.66 -10.93
CA THR A 894 -16.55 -0.35 -10.90
C THR A 894 -16.30 -0.94 -12.28
N ALA A 895 -17.38 -1.25 -13.01
CA ALA A 895 -17.32 -1.81 -14.35
C ALA A 895 -16.79 -0.82 -15.38
N ILE A 896 -17.19 0.46 -15.32
CA ILE A 896 -16.67 1.52 -16.18
C ILE A 896 -15.18 1.72 -15.95
N ASP A 897 -14.73 1.85 -14.70
CA ASP A 897 -13.29 2.02 -14.39
C ASP A 897 -12.44 0.85 -14.92
N LYS A 898 -12.94 -0.39 -14.75
CA LYS A 898 -12.25 -1.58 -15.27
C LYS A 898 -12.24 -1.60 -16.80
N LEU A 899 -13.33 -1.23 -17.47
CA LEU A 899 -13.40 -1.14 -18.92
C LEU A 899 -12.46 -0.05 -19.47
N THR A 900 -12.44 1.12 -18.84
CA THR A 900 -11.53 2.22 -19.16
C THR A 900 -10.08 1.80 -18.99
N ARG A 901 -9.71 1.15 -17.87
CA ARG A 901 -8.35 0.62 -17.65
C ARG A 901 -7.96 -0.50 -18.63
N ALA A 902 -8.91 -1.37 -18.97
CA ALA A 902 -8.70 -2.49 -19.88
C ALA A 902 -8.45 -2.02 -21.31
N THR A 903 -9.22 -1.05 -21.78
CA THR A 903 -9.17 -0.54 -23.16
C THR A 903 -8.15 0.58 -23.32
N GLY A 904 -7.92 1.35 -22.25
CA GLY A 904 -7.10 2.55 -22.28
C GLY A 904 -7.73 3.68 -23.07
N ARG A 905 -9.06 3.74 -23.15
CA ARG A 905 -9.83 4.74 -23.92
C ARG A 905 -10.76 5.52 -22.99
N ALA A 906 -11.06 6.78 -23.32
CA ALA A 906 -11.94 7.61 -22.51
C ALA A 906 -13.39 7.10 -22.60
N ILE A 907 -14.10 7.06 -21.47
CA ILE A 907 -15.49 6.56 -21.40
C ILE A 907 -16.38 7.56 -20.65
N ILE A 908 -17.54 7.84 -21.23
CA ILE A 908 -18.65 8.55 -20.59
C ILE A 908 -19.90 7.67 -20.69
N ALA A 909 -20.57 7.41 -19.58
CA ALA A 909 -21.77 6.58 -19.52
C ALA A 909 -22.95 7.37 -18.93
N ALA A 910 -24.15 7.10 -19.46
CA ALA A 910 -25.37 7.84 -19.17
C ALA A 910 -25.84 7.75 -17.72
N SER A 911 -25.63 6.61 -17.07
CA SER A 911 -26.13 6.40 -15.72
C SER A 911 -25.08 5.82 -14.78
N SER A 912 -25.10 6.35 -13.57
CA SER A 912 -24.89 5.62 -12.33
C SER A 912 -26.17 5.66 -11.49
N ASP A 913 -26.25 4.66 -10.62
CA ASP A 913 -27.07 4.67 -9.40
C ASP A 913 -28.56 4.46 -9.59
N SER A 914 -28.96 3.18 -9.57
CA SER A 914 -30.31 2.66 -9.22
C SER A 914 -31.51 3.12 -10.05
N GLN A 915 -31.30 4.03 -11.00
CA GLN A 915 -32.33 4.65 -11.81
C GLN A 915 -32.21 4.17 -13.25
N VAL A 916 -33.37 4.06 -13.91
CA VAL A 916 -33.44 3.78 -15.34
C VAL A 916 -32.97 5.05 -16.04
N ALA A 917 -32.08 4.95 -17.03
CA ALA A 917 -31.74 6.09 -17.87
C ALA A 917 -33.05 6.67 -18.44
N LEU A 918 -33.29 7.95 -18.18
CA LEU A 918 -34.60 8.53 -18.41
C LEU A 918 -34.78 8.88 -19.89
N GLU A 919 -35.72 8.18 -20.50
CA GLU A 919 -36.12 8.36 -21.89
C GLU A 919 -37.25 9.41 -22.03
N GLY A 920 -37.29 10.11 -23.16
CA GLY A 920 -38.41 10.99 -23.53
C GLY A 920 -38.30 12.44 -23.06
N TYR A 921 -37.08 12.95 -22.86
CA TYR A 921 -36.81 14.38 -22.71
C TYR A 921 -36.55 15.00 -24.08
N GLU A 922 -37.42 15.90 -24.55
CA GLU A 922 -37.27 16.55 -25.87
C GLU A 922 -37.04 15.53 -27.01
N ASN A 923 -37.75 14.41 -26.98
CA ASN A 923 -37.63 13.26 -27.91
C ASN A 923 -36.32 12.45 -27.85
N HIS A 924 -35.52 12.62 -26.79
CA HIS A 924 -34.26 11.92 -26.57
C HIS A 924 -34.17 11.32 -25.16
N GLY A 925 -33.19 10.44 -24.93
CA GLY A 925 -32.69 10.17 -23.57
C GLY A 925 -32.05 11.43 -22.98
N VAL A 926 -32.22 11.70 -21.67
CA VAL A 926 -31.69 12.93 -21.03
C VAL A 926 -30.16 13.05 -21.21
N PHE A 927 -29.44 11.93 -21.14
CA PHE A 927 -28.00 11.90 -21.38
C PHE A 927 -27.66 12.31 -22.81
N THR A 928 -28.33 11.71 -23.80
CA THR A 928 -28.10 12.06 -25.20
C THR A 928 -28.50 13.50 -25.50
N TYR A 929 -29.60 14.00 -24.94
CA TYR A 929 -29.97 15.41 -25.03
C TYR A 929 -28.85 16.33 -24.52
N ALA A 930 -28.35 16.08 -23.29
CA ALA A 930 -27.28 16.88 -22.71
C ALA A 930 -25.98 16.79 -23.52
N LEU A 931 -25.68 15.64 -24.11
CA LEU A 931 -24.53 15.44 -25.01
C LEU A 931 -24.66 16.26 -26.30
N LEU A 932 -25.85 16.32 -26.90
CA LEU A 932 -26.13 17.14 -28.09
C LEU A 932 -25.97 18.63 -27.80
N GLU A 933 -26.43 19.09 -26.63
CA GLU A 933 -26.20 20.46 -26.18
C GLU A 933 -24.72 20.73 -25.87
N ALA A 934 -24.04 19.79 -25.22
CA ALA A 934 -22.62 19.90 -24.89
C ALA A 934 -21.76 20.16 -26.12
N LEU A 935 -22.01 19.43 -27.23
CA LEU A 935 -21.31 19.62 -28.50
C LEU A 935 -21.43 21.04 -29.09
N SER A 936 -22.42 21.82 -28.66
CA SER A 936 -22.64 23.19 -29.13
C SER A 936 -22.28 24.26 -28.10
N ARG A 937 -22.40 23.95 -26.80
CA ARG A 937 -22.38 24.94 -25.70
C ARG A 937 -21.30 24.72 -24.66
N ALA A 938 -20.69 23.54 -24.58
CA ALA A 938 -19.82 23.19 -23.46
C ALA A 938 -18.60 24.12 -23.35
N ASP A 939 -18.01 24.52 -24.48
CA ASP A 939 -16.90 25.49 -24.52
C ASP A 939 -17.27 26.84 -23.88
N HIS A 940 -18.46 27.35 -24.18
CA HIS A 940 -18.90 28.67 -23.70
C HIS A 940 -19.31 28.69 -22.21
N GLN A 941 -19.97 27.62 -21.75
CA GLN A 941 -20.55 27.54 -20.41
C GLN A 941 -19.57 26.94 -19.38
N ASN A 942 -18.83 25.90 -19.75
CA ASN A 942 -18.01 25.09 -18.84
C ASN A 942 -16.54 24.99 -19.29
N GLY A 943 -16.22 25.52 -20.48
CA GLY A 943 -14.92 25.40 -21.12
C GLY A 943 -14.08 26.67 -21.10
N ASN A 944 -12.98 26.62 -21.85
CA ASN A 944 -11.97 27.66 -21.84
C ASN A 944 -12.23 28.79 -22.86
N ARG A 945 -13.30 28.65 -23.67
CA ARG A 945 -13.71 29.58 -24.73
C ARG A 945 -12.71 29.69 -25.88
N ASP A 946 -12.03 28.60 -26.20
CA ASP A 946 -11.05 28.53 -27.29
C ASP A 946 -11.69 28.23 -28.67
N GLY A 947 -13.01 28.01 -28.70
CA GLY A 947 -13.78 27.74 -29.91
C GLY A 947 -13.85 26.25 -30.28
N PHE A 948 -13.17 25.38 -29.54
CA PHE A 948 -13.28 23.92 -29.67
C PHE A 948 -14.04 23.34 -28.50
N THR A 949 -14.71 22.21 -28.74
CA THR A 949 -15.37 21.43 -27.71
C THR A 949 -14.60 20.13 -27.51
N SER A 950 -13.94 20.04 -26.35
CA SER A 950 -13.12 18.92 -25.92
C SER A 950 -13.91 17.86 -25.17
N THR A 951 -13.34 16.66 -25.06
CA THR A 951 -13.89 15.58 -24.20
C THR A 951 -14.06 16.00 -22.74
N GLY A 952 -13.15 16.82 -22.20
CA GLY A 952 -13.20 17.34 -20.83
C GLY A 952 -14.38 18.28 -20.61
N GLU A 953 -14.63 19.17 -21.57
CA GLU A 953 -15.76 20.11 -21.53
C GLU A 953 -17.10 19.39 -21.67
N ILE A 954 -17.19 18.42 -22.58
CA ILE A 954 -18.37 17.56 -22.72
C ILE A 954 -18.67 16.85 -21.39
N ALA A 955 -17.65 16.27 -20.78
CA ALA A 955 -17.80 15.58 -19.50
C ALA A 955 -18.23 16.53 -18.37
N SER A 956 -17.64 17.72 -18.30
CA SER A 956 -18.00 18.76 -17.31
C SER A 956 -19.47 19.17 -17.46
N TYR A 957 -19.88 19.49 -18.68
CA TYR A 957 -21.25 19.88 -19.01
C TYR A 957 -22.27 18.80 -18.64
N ILE A 958 -22.00 17.56 -19.04
CA ILE A 958 -22.88 16.42 -18.77
C ILE A 958 -23.01 16.16 -17.26
N ASN A 959 -21.93 16.25 -16.50
CA ASN A 959 -21.94 16.04 -15.05
C ASN A 959 -22.76 17.09 -14.30
N GLU A 960 -22.92 18.30 -14.85
CA GLU A 960 -23.74 19.36 -14.27
C GLU A 960 -25.20 19.27 -14.72
N GLN A 961 -25.44 19.17 -16.03
CA GLN A 961 -26.77 19.34 -16.61
C GLN A 961 -27.66 18.11 -16.45
N VAL A 962 -27.11 16.89 -16.52
CA VAL A 962 -27.94 15.67 -16.42
C VAL A 962 -28.61 15.55 -15.03
N PRO A 963 -27.90 15.72 -13.90
CA PRO A 963 -28.53 15.74 -12.58
C PRO A 963 -29.58 16.85 -12.43
N GLU A 964 -29.29 18.05 -12.93
CA GLU A 964 -30.18 19.20 -12.82
C GLU A 964 -31.49 19.00 -13.59
N ILE A 965 -31.42 18.61 -14.87
CA ILE A 965 -32.59 18.36 -15.72
C ILE A 965 -33.47 17.26 -15.12
N THR A 966 -32.84 16.17 -14.67
CA THR A 966 -33.58 15.03 -14.13
C THR A 966 -34.27 15.36 -12.81
N TYR A 967 -33.59 16.07 -11.90
CA TYR A 967 -34.18 16.51 -10.65
C TYR A 967 -35.35 17.46 -10.87
N ASN A 968 -35.20 18.45 -11.77
CA ASN A 968 -36.23 19.44 -12.05
C ASN A 968 -37.51 18.83 -12.64
N LYS A 969 -37.37 17.82 -13.52
CA LYS A 969 -38.52 17.22 -14.21
C LYS A 969 -39.13 16.03 -13.47
N TRP A 970 -38.34 15.22 -12.76
CA TRP A 970 -38.81 13.98 -12.13
C TRP A 970 -38.57 13.88 -10.62
N GLY A 971 -37.90 14.86 -9.99
CA GLY A 971 -37.68 14.90 -8.55
C GLY A 971 -36.58 13.97 -8.03
N TYR A 972 -35.75 13.42 -8.93
CA TYR A 972 -34.57 12.63 -8.61
C TYR A 972 -33.46 12.84 -9.65
N GLU A 973 -32.20 12.72 -9.22
CA GLU A 973 -31.02 13.00 -10.05
C GLU A 973 -30.49 11.74 -10.73
N GLN A 974 -30.30 11.79 -12.06
CA GLN A 974 -29.46 10.87 -12.84
C GLN A 974 -28.03 11.41 -12.85
N VAL A 975 -27.06 10.60 -12.42
CA VAL A 975 -25.65 11.02 -12.36
C VAL A 975 -24.84 10.26 -13.42
N PRO A 976 -24.19 10.93 -14.39
CA PRO A 976 -23.33 10.28 -15.37
C PRO A 976 -22.05 9.70 -14.76
N GLN A 977 -21.42 8.74 -15.45
CA GLN A 977 -20.10 8.21 -15.08
C GLN A 977 -19.06 8.60 -16.13
N VAL A 978 -18.00 9.28 -15.69
CA VAL A 978 -16.94 9.79 -16.56
C VAL A 978 -15.59 9.26 -16.10
N ASN A 979 -14.82 8.69 -17.03
CA ASN A 979 -13.41 8.41 -16.83
C ASN A 979 -12.62 8.67 -18.13
N LEU A 980 -11.92 9.80 -18.18
CA LEU A 980 -11.18 10.26 -19.37
C LEU A 980 -9.69 9.85 -19.38
N LEU A 981 -9.17 9.23 -18.31
CA LEU A 981 -7.74 8.90 -18.16
C LEU A 981 -6.79 10.10 -18.39
N GLY A 982 -7.23 11.31 -18.01
CA GLY A 982 -6.45 12.54 -18.23
C GLY A 982 -6.23 12.88 -19.71
N ARG A 983 -7.04 12.34 -20.62
CA ARG A 983 -6.94 12.62 -22.06
C ARG A 983 -8.04 13.55 -22.52
N GLU A 984 -7.61 14.74 -22.92
CA GLU A 984 -8.46 15.73 -23.53
C GLU A 984 -8.07 15.92 -24.98
N PHE A 985 -9.06 15.87 -25.86
CA PHE A 985 -8.88 16.16 -27.28
C PHE A 985 -10.18 16.77 -27.85
N PRO A 986 -10.07 17.66 -28.85
CA PRO A 986 -11.22 18.29 -29.48
C PRO A 986 -12.03 17.26 -30.28
N ILE A 987 -13.36 17.35 -30.17
CA ILE A 987 -14.29 16.51 -30.92
C ILE A 987 -15.21 17.35 -31.81
N GLY A 988 -15.47 18.62 -31.48
CA GLY A 988 -16.30 19.53 -32.29
C GLY A 988 -15.85 20.98 -32.14
N MET A 989 -16.40 21.89 -32.95
CA MET A 989 -16.29 23.32 -32.72
C MET A 989 -17.56 23.83 -32.02
N ALA A 990 -17.38 24.80 -31.12
CA ALA A 990 -18.50 25.52 -30.53
C ALA A 990 -19.18 26.36 -31.63
N LEU A 991 -20.51 26.32 -31.67
CA LEU A 991 -21.27 27.15 -32.60
C LEU A 991 -21.22 28.60 -32.09
N ARG A 992 -20.79 29.54 -32.94
CA ARG A 992 -20.83 30.97 -32.60
C ARG A 992 -22.29 31.39 -32.41
N GLU A 993 -22.62 31.92 -31.24
CA GLU A 993 -23.91 32.58 -30.97
C GLU A 993 -24.18 33.77 -31.89
#